data_AF-A0A933I8R2-F1
#
_entry.id   AF-A0A933I8R2-F1
#
_cell.length_a   1.000
_cell.length_b   1.000
_cell.length_c   1.000
_cell.angle_alpha   90.00
_cell.angle_beta   90.00
_cell.angle_gamma   90.00
#
_symmetry.space_group_name_H-M   'P 1'
#
loop_
_entity.id
_entity.type
_entity.pdbx_description
1 polymer ?
#
loop_
_entity_poly.entity_id
_entity_poly.type
_entity_poly.pdbx_seq_one_letter_code
_entity_poly.pdbx_strand_id
1 'polypeptide(L)'
;MKSTTDNIDPVKSGLQAAARSFKTAGLLRSGIFAVALILGWLLLWHCLDVLLILPSGARSFAVRSSLSLAAAGVIYLLYHLFNPVSPKTIAAMIEAREPSFRQEISTALQWEDVQKSIEGYSPDLLLALRKKMAKALSLLDHKKIFSGPSLRLKNTTLALSAVLALSLLIWPGSCKLTWQRFYNPDGICGNWEGIRIRPCPARLASGETFTAELSLAGLNKRQFYLSIQGPQNLQKIKFQDSGNGRLQAEAENILEPFIYRIIQGRSQSARYSVQVYQPLTLSNLKLEISSPAYTGIRPYIQENDGSIIAPKGARVTLTALASQSLQKAGMIHDDGRMTEAYDIKDSLFKLNLTVNKNSRYRLWAKGKTGDTLLHGLEYSITALEDARPAAEIISPADDWPLPEGMPAEIQLRFSDDFGLSRAALYIRDTQTEKVYQLKIYPAVLDTQIFFVWNSSESFLLPGDSVLYWAEVWDNDATSGPKNSKSKVQKFKVPTREEFYKSAAQADSAYQQNLDQAQKQNQSLKQEMERLSQAVKENRKMDWQQKAAVEEALKKQEELVSRMEQTAEEARQDVKQQAQGFKFDPQTVEKLAELKNLFDQVASEEMRQAMERMQQALQNMDRKQIEQALENFKFSQEEFQQRLDAAIASLKELKQEQMLSLLKQEVDKMAAEQKAVKDSLGKVQGKPASNNLKQRQEQLAKDLETSLQQMNELAKQMSEGNPEASQKLKQSMQKAQSQNTIQKMRQAGRKMESGQNQEAQGLQQEALTDLTELSAGLQGAKNAMGSQRSQAASKAMREKAKELIKLSQQQEQLNQKMENGSNDPVDLAWRQQVLQRQAARVKQKLDELTRKNFLLSPQASQALQEAAKQMENSASSLSEGRGQQAGTSGKAAQGLLNQSAAALIQSSSKSGGSSGSGDMMGDLEGMSGMQQNINQASQGLMPMPGGEQGGLSQEARSQMARLAAEQEAVRQGMEEFNQKYGGRSDLAGKLDDLVQEMQKVADNMKNNQLDRQTIERQEKILARMLSAGHSLKEQDTSPQRQAQPGRDQTPDRPAQPNKGDPAWKNLPDWRNQPYPLEYRELLEKYYESLGR
;
A
#
# COMPACT_ATOMS: atom_id res chain seq x y z
N MET A 1 150.47 17.45 46.57
CA MET A 1 150.71 18.81 47.09
C MET A 1 149.42 19.33 47.73
N LYS A 2 149.51 19.64 49.04
CA LYS A 2 148.66 20.42 49.95
C LYS A 2 147.12 20.38 49.82
N SER A 3 146.54 19.74 50.83
CA SER A 3 145.16 19.80 51.30
C SER A 3 144.68 21.24 51.59
N THR A 4 143.59 21.66 50.96
CA THR A 4 142.75 22.79 51.39
C THR A 4 141.43 22.24 51.91
N THR A 5 141.37 22.04 53.22
CA THR A 5 140.13 21.82 53.97
C THR A 5 139.45 23.16 54.22
N ASP A 6 138.24 23.33 53.70
CA ASP A 6 137.31 24.39 54.07
C ASP A 6 136.94 24.27 55.56
N ASN A 7 137.26 25.32 56.32
CA ASN A 7 137.06 25.40 57.77
C ASN A 7 135.74 26.17 58.03
N ILE A 8 134.62 25.47 58.15
CA ILE A 8 133.31 26.09 58.47
C ILE A 8 133.30 26.52 59.95
N ASP A 9 132.99 27.80 60.21
CA ASP A 9 132.93 28.37 61.56
C ASP A 9 131.85 27.69 62.43
N PRO A 10 132.22 27.05 63.56
CA PRO A 10 131.30 26.25 64.37
C PRO A 10 130.26 27.10 65.14
N VAL A 11 130.38 28.43 65.22
CA VAL A 11 129.33 29.31 65.78
C VAL A 11 128.18 29.48 64.78
N LYS A 12 128.49 29.61 63.49
CA LYS A 12 127.51 29.80 62.40
C LYS A 12 126.67 28.54 62.21
N SER A 13 127.28 27.36 62.35
CA SER A 13 126.54 26.08 62.29
C SER A 13 125.55 25.91 63.45
N GLY A 14 125.91 26.34 64.67
CA GLY A 14 125.02 26.36 65.83
C GLY A 14 123.80 27.28 65.65
N LEU A 15 123.99 28.48 65.11
CA LEU A 15 122.88 29.41 64.80
C LEU A 15 122.01 28.91 63.65
N GLN A 16 122.59 28.24 62.65
CA GLN A 16 121.83 27.58 61.58
C GLN A 16 120.97 26.43 62.12
N ALA A 17 121.43 25.71 63.14
CA ALA A 17 120.63 24.67 63.80
C ALA A 17 119.41 25.27 64.50
N ALA A 18 119.58 26.37 65.25
CA ALA A 18 118.48 27.09 65.88
C ALA A 18 117.48 27.70 64.86
N ALA A 19 117.97 28.18 63.72
CA ALA A 19 117.14 28.65 62.60
C ALA A 19 116.22 27.58 62.04
N ARG A 20 116.75 26.37 61.88
CA ARG A 20 115.96 25.22 61.45
C ARG A 20 114.87 24.90 62.48
N SER A 21 115.17 24.97 63.78
CA SER A 21 114.18 24.75 64.84
C SER A 21 113.07 25.81 64.90
N PHE A 22 113.38 27.09 64.68
CA PHE A 22 112.36 28.14 64.59
C PHE A 22 111.44 27.96 63.37
N LYS A 23 112.02 27.70 62.19
CA LYS A 23 111.25 27.44 60.97
C LYS A 23 110.35 26.23 61.12
N THR A 24 110.84 25.12 61.69
CA THR A 24 110.01 23.92 61.89
C THR A 24 108.85 24.17 62.86
N ALA A 25 109.04 24.95 63.93
CA ALA A 25 107.96 25.33 64.84
C ALA A 25 106.89 26.23 64.18
N GLY A 26 107.31 27.18 63.34
CA GLY A 26 106.40 28.03 62.55
C GLY A 26 105.59 27.25 61.52
N LEU A 27 106.24 26.36 60.77
CA LEU A 27 105.61 25.47 59.79
C LEU A 27 104.56 24.55 60.43
N LEU A 28 104.87 24.00 61.61
CA LEU A 28 103.92 23.18 62.37
C LEU A 28 102.69 23.98 62.81
N ARG A 29 102.87 25.26 63.20
CA ARG A 29 101.74 26.15 63.58
C ARG A 29 100.84 26.48 62.39
N SER A 30 101.43 26.91 61.27
CA SER A 30 100.67 27.27 60.07
C SER A 30 100.00 26.05 59.43
N GLY A 31 100.67 24.89 59.43
CA GLY A 31 100.11 23.64 58.92
C GLY A 31 98.88 23.18 59.70
N ILE A 32 98.95 23.16 61.03
CA ILE A 32 97.81 22.78 61.87
C ILE A 32 96.64 23.77 61.72
N PHE A 33 96.91 25.07 61.63
CA PHE A 33 95.88 26.08 61.39
C PHE A 33 95.16 25.90 60.04
N ALA A 34 95.91 25.69 58.96
CA ALA A 34 95.34 25.47 57.63
C ALA A 34 94.46 24.20 57.59
N VAL A 35 94.91 23.11 58.23
CA VAL A 35 94.12 21.88 58.35
C VAL A 35 92.83 22.12 59.14
N ALA A 36 92.87 22.88 60.23
CA ALA A 36 91.67 23.23 61.01
C ALA A 36 90.62 23.96 60.16
N LEU A 37 91.07 24.95 59.39
CA LEU A 37 90.21 25.79 58.56
C LEU A 37 89.51 24.97 57.46
N ILE A 38 90.26 24.09 56.78
CA ILE A 38 89.73 23.22 55.72
C ILE A 38 88.71 22.23 56.31
N LEU A 39 89.03 21.59 57.45
CA LEU A 39 88.13 20.66 58.11
C LEU A 39 86.83 21.34 58.56
N GLY A 40 86.91 22.56 59.11
CA GLY A 40 85.72 23.34 59.47
C GLY A 40 84.86 23.72 58.26
N TRP A 41 85.48 24.10 57.14
CA TRP A 41 84.78 24.45 55.90
C TRP A 41 84.07 23.25 55.26
N LEU A 42 84.75 22.10 55.21
CA LEU A 42 84.16 20.85 54.71
C LEU A 42 82.99 20.39 55.59
N LEU A 43 83.12 20.51 56.91
CA LEU A 43 82.04 20.18 57.85
C LEU A 43 80.80 21.06 57.60
N LEU A 44 80.99 22.36 57.38
CA LEU A 44 79.90 23.30 57.12
C LEU A 44 79.12 22.93 55.85
N TRP A 45 79.81 22.66 54.73
CA TRP A 45 79.15 22.24 53.49
C TRP A 45 78.49 20.87 53.59
N HIS A 46 79.09 19.95 54.35
CA HIS A 46 78.48 18.67 54.65
C HIS A 46 77.15 18.85 55.40
N CYS A 47 77.13 19.67 56.46
CA CYS A 47 75.92 19.97 57.21
C CYS A 47 74.85 20.66 56.35
N LEU A 48 75.25 21.62 55.50
CA LEU A 48 74.32 22.32 54.59
C LEU A 48 73.68 21.39 53.55
N ASP A 49 74.43 20.47 52.93
CA ASP A 49 73.85 19.53 51.96
C ASP A 49 72.95 18.48 52.64
N VAL A 50 73.28 18.08 53.87
CA VAL A 50 72.47 17.15 54.66
C VAL A 50 71.13 17.78 55.05
N LEU A 51 71.12 19.07 55.43
CA LEU A 51 69.92 19.80 55.85
C LEU A 51 69.04 20.25 54.67
N LEU A 52 69.64 20.87 53.65
CA LEU A 52 68.90 21.60 52.61
C LEU A 52 68.84 20.90 51.24
N ILE A 53 69.57 19.78 51.03
CA ILE A 53 69.71 19.11 49.73
C ILE A 53 70.03 20.14 48.62
N LEU A 54 71.27 20.62 48.62
CA LEU A 54 71.66 21.75 47.77
C LEU A 54 71.45 21.47 46.26
N PRO A 55 71.07 22.46 45.44
CA PRO A 55 71.01 22.31 43.99
C PRO A 55 72.43 22.11 43.41
N SER A 56 72.52 21.57 42.19
CA SER A 56 73.82 21.21 41.60
C SER A 56 74.77 22.42 41.47
N GLY A 57 74.25 23.60 41.14
CA GLY A 57 75.04 24.84 41.11
C GLY A 57 75.68 25.20 42.46
N ALA A 58 74.94 25.06 43.57
CA ALA A 58 75.46 25.33 44.92
C ALA A 58 76.51 24.29 45.35
N ARG A 59 76.37 23.03 44.94
CA ARG A 59 77.39 21.99 45.18
C ARG A 59 78.66 22.22 44.38
N SER A 60 78.53 22.58 43.10
CA SER A 60 79.68 22.95 42.26
C SER A 60 80.42 24.17 42.82
N PHE A 61 79.71 25.10 43.47
CA PHE A 61 80.33 26.20 44.20
C PHE A 61 81.04 25.73 45.49
N ALA A 62 80.43 24.85 46.27
CA ALA A 62 81.03 24.27 47.47
C ALA A 62 82.38 23.57 47.20
N VAL A 63 82.46 22.80 46.10
CA VAL A 63 83.70 22.12 45.70
C VAL A 63 84.78 23.12 45.29
N ARG A 64 84.44 24.09 44.43
CA ARG A 64 85.38 25.12 43.96
C ARG A 64 85.91 26.00 45.10
N SER A 65 85.04 26.39 46.03
CA SER A 65 85.44 27.17 47.21
C SER A 65 86.34 26.36 48.15
N SER A 66 86.08 25.07 48.34
CA SER A 66 86.93 24.18 49.17
C SER A 66 88.33 23.99 48.60
N LEU A 67 88.44 23.82 47.27
CA LEU A 67 89.74 23.75 46.57
C LEU A 67 90.51 25.07 46.68
N SER A 68 89.82 26.20 46.53
CA SER A 68 90.42 27.54 46.67
C SER A 68 90.98 27.77 48.08
N LEU A 69 90.23 27.35 49.11
CA LEU A 69 90.66 27.44 50.50
C LEU A 69 91.90 26.56 50.80
N ALA A 70 91.93 25.35 50.25
CA ALA A 70 93.07 24.46 50.37
C ALA A 70 94.33 25.05 49.70
N ALA A 71 94.19 25.63 48.49
CA ALA A 71 95.27 26.31 47.81
C ALA A 71 95.82 27.51 48.62
N ALA A 72 94.94 28.33 49.19
CA ALA A 72 95.34 29.43 50.07
C ALA A 72 96.11 28.94 51.31
N GLY A 73 95.69 27.83 51.92
CA GLY A 73 96.39 27.20 53.03
C GLY A 73 97.80 26.71 52.67
N VAL A 74 97.98 26.12 51.48
CA VAL A 74 99.30 25.69 50.98
C VAL A 74 100.20 26.88 50.71
N ILE A 75 99.69 27.94 50.07
CA ILE A 75 100.45 29.18 49.81
C ILE A 75 100.95 29.78 51.13
N TYR A 76 100.10 29.84 52.15
CA TYR A 76 100.47 30.32 53.49
C TYR A 76 101.59 29.48 54.13
N LEU A 77 101.61 28.16 53.89
CA LEU A 77 102.63 27.25 54.42
C LEU A 77 103.98 27.43 53.68
N LEU A 78 103.94 27.59 52.37
CA LEU A 78 105.14 27.85 51.55
C LEU A 78 105.80 29.19 51.92
N TYR A 79 105.01 30.22 52.23
CA TYR A 79 105.53 31.51 52.70
C TYR A 79 106.45 31.37 53.93
N HIS A 80 106.10 30.51 54.89
CA HIS A 80 106.94 30.27 56.08
C HIS A 80 108.14 29.35 55.82
N LEU A 81 108.10 28.52 54.77
CA LEU A 81 109.20 27.63 54.42
C LEU A 81 110.36 28.41 53.76
N PHE A 82 110.03 29.25 52.79
CA PHE A 82 111.01 29.85 51.88
C PHE A 82 111.58 31.19 52.32
N ASN A 83 110.94 31.94 53.22
CA ASN A 83 111.50 33.19 53.71
C ASN A 83 112.77 32.96 54.57
N PRO A 84 113.95 33.50 54.20
CA PRO A 84 115.17 33.32 54.96
C PRO A 84 115.16 34.14 56.25
N VAL A 85 115.68 33.57 57.35
CA VAL A 85 115.82 34.28 58.63
C VAL A 85 117.30 34.57 58.86
N SER A 86 117.65 35.82 59.14
CA SER A 86 119.06 36.20 59.25
C SER A 86 119.70 35.60 60.52
N PRO A 87 120.97 35.12 60.47
CA PRO A 87 121.65 34.57 61.65
C PRO A 87 121.76 35.56 62.81
N LYS A 88 121.86 36.87 62.51
CA LYS A 88 121.87 37.95 63.52
C LYS A 88 120.55 38.03 64.27
N THR A 89 119.43 37.89 63.56
CA THR A 89 118.09 37.90 64.17
C THR A 89 117.91 36.71 65.12
N ILE A 90 118.49 35.57 64.78
CA ILE A 90 118.38 34.35 65.59
C ILE A 90 119.30 34.40 66.80
N ALA A 91 120.52 34.91 66.66
CA ALA A 91 121.39 35.19 67.79
C ALA A 91 120.69 36.13 68.79
N ALA A 92 120.10 37.23 68.31
CA ALA A 92 119.33 38.15 69.14
C ALA A 92 118.12 37.48 69.82
N MET A 93 117.38 36.62 69.10
CA MET A 93 116.23 35.89 69.68
C MET A 93 116.64 34.88 70.76
N ILE A 94 117.82 34.26 70.63
CA ILE A 94 118.37 33.33 71.62
C ILE A 94 118.87 34.12 72.84
N GLU A 95 119.65 35.18 72.63
CA GLU A 95 120.15 36.03 73.71
C GLU A 95 119.01 36.72 74.48
N ALA A 96 117.91 37.09 73.79
CA ALA A 96 116.72 37.64 74.45
C ALA A 96 115.98 36.62 75.33
N ARG A 97 116.14 35.32 75.07
CA ARG A 97 115.49 34.24 75.84
C ARG A 97 116.41 33.59 76.86
N GLU A 98 117.72 33.67 76.68
CA GLU A 98 118.76 33.19 77.59
C GLU A 98 119.77 34.32 77.87
N PRO A 99 119.51 35.17 78.89
CA PRO A 99 120.37 36.31 79.22
C PRO A 99 121.79 35.92 79.66
N SER A 100 122.01 34.64 79.99
CA SER A 100 123.28 34.07 80.45
C SER A 100 124.43 34.24 79.44
N PHE A 101 124.13 34.39 78.14
CA PHE A 101 125.12 34.55 77.08
C PHE A 101 125.72 35.97 76.98
N ARG A 102 125.20 36.99 77.70
CA ARG A 102 125.78 38.35 77.80
C ARG A 102 126.28 38.97 76.48
N GLN A 103 125.55 38.79 75.37
CA GLN A 103 125.92 39.26 74.02
C GLN A 103 127.21 38.65 73.44
N GLU A 104 127.75 37.60 74.05
CA GLU A 104 128.98 36.94 73.60
C GLU A 104 128.77 36.25 72.23
N ILE A 105 127.55 35.82 71.88
CA ILE A 105 127.25 35.14 70.60
C ILE A 105 127.18 36.16 69.46
N SER A 106 126.46 37.26 69.66
CA SER A 106 126.38 38.35 68.69
C SER A 106 127.74 39.02 68.46
N THR A 107 128.54 39.19 69.51
CA THR A 107 129.92 39.72 69.43
C THR A 107 130.85 38.77 68.65
N ALA A 108 130.79 37.46 68.91
CA ALA A 108 131.60 36.46 68.20
C ALA A 108 131.29 36.38 66.69
N LEU A 109 130.08 36.76 66.27
CA LEU A 109 129.64 36.80 64.87
C LEU A 109 129.99 38.12 64.18
N GLN A 110 130.10 39.24 64.91
CA GLN A 110 130.42 40.55 64.34
C GLN A 110 131.90 40.69 63.91
N TRP A 111 132.81 39.93 64.52
CA TRP A 111 134.26 40.09 64.32
C TRP A 111 134.88 39.07 63.33
N GLU A 112 134.07 38.37 62.52
CA GLU A 112 134.49 37.35 61.53
C GLU A 112 135.29 37.91 60.35
N ASP A 113 135.11 39.20 60.01
CA ASP A 113 135.62 39.79 58.75
C ASP A 113 136.99 40.47 58.85
N VAL A 114 137.65 40.52 60.02
CA VAL A 114 138.89 41.30 60.23
C VAL A 114 140.10 40.39 60.49
N GLN A 115 140.73 39.90 59.41
CA GLN A 115 141.88 38.98 59.45
C GLN A 115 143.26 39.66 59.23
N LYS A 116 143.40 40.96 59.47
CA LYS A 116 144.69 41.68 59.38
C LYS A 116 144.99 42.47 60.65
N SER A 117 146.16 42.15 61.22
CA SER A 117 146.88 42.77 62.35
C SER A 117 146.27 44.05 62.94
N ILE A 118 145.73 43.92 64.16
CA ILE A 118 145.50 45.05 65.08
C ILE A 118 146.42 44.82 66.28
N GLU A 119 147.33 45.75 66.54
CA GLU A 119 148.23 45.70 67.70
C GLU A 119 147.40 45.71 69.00
N GLY A 120 147.59 44.69 69.84
CA GLY A 120 147.07 44.67 71.22
C GLY A 120 146.15 43.51 71.59
N TYR A 121 145.70 42.67 70.65
CA TYR A 121 144.86 41.52 70.99
C TYR A 121 145.37 40.21 70.37
N SER A 122 145.47 39.19 71.22
CA SER A 122 145.90 37.85 70.81
C SER A 122 144.82 37.18 69.94
N PRO A 123 145.15 36.78 68.70
CA PRO A 123 144.25 35.99 67.83
C PRO A 123 143.73 34.73 68.51
N ASP A 124 144.51 34.17 69.44
CA ASP A 124 144.17 32.94 70.15
C ASP A 124 143.00 33.14 71.12
N LEU A 125 142.84 34.32 71.71
CA LEU A 125 141.72 34.63 72.63
C LEU A 125 140.38 34.70 71.90
N LEU A 126 140.34 35.29 70.70
CA LEU A 126 139.13 35.31 69.87
C LEU A 126 138.78 33.90 69.37
N LEU A 127 139.78 33.10 69.02
CA LEU A 127 139.61 31.70 68.68
C LEU A 127 139.10 30.88 69.87
N ALA A 128 139.56 31.19 71.09
CA ALA A 128 139.07 30.58 72.32
C ALA A 128 137.62 30.98 72.63
N LEU A 129 137.24 32.26 72.46
CA LEU A 129 135.86 32.73 72.63
C LEU A 129 134.92 32.05 71.63
N ARG A 130 135.33 31.94 70.37
CA ARG A 130 134.58 31.23 69.33
C ARG A 130 134.41 29.76 69.64
N LYS A 131 135.46 29.07 70.10
CA LYS A 131 135.37 27.68 70.56
C LYS A 131 134.44 27.54 71.77
N LYS A 132 134.49 28.47 72.73
CA LYS A 132 133.60 28.51 73.90
C LYS A 132 132.14 28.69 73.48
N MET A 133 131.84 29.67 72.62
CA MET A 133 130.49 29.96 72.16
C MET A 133 129.94 28.86 71.25
N ALA A 134 130.75 28.32 70.35
CA ALA A 134 130.36 27.18 69.53
C ALA A 134 129.99 25.97 70.39
N LYS A 135 130.78 25.67 71.43
CA LYS A 135 130.46 24.61 72.39
C LYS A 135 129.19 24.91 73.17
N ALA A 136 129.00 26.14 73.64
CA ALA A 136 127.80 26.53 74.38
C ALA A 136 126.53 26.52 73.52
N LEU A 137 126.61 26.96 72.25
CA LEU A 137 125.54 26.86 71.26
C LEU A 137 125.19 25.41 70.92
N SER A 138 126.17 24.50 70.89
CA SER A 138 125.91 23.08 70.63
C SER A 138 125.23 22.37 71.80
N LEU A 139 125.33 22.92 73.01
CA LEU A 139 124.70 22.38 74.23
C LEU A 139 123.31 22.99 74.51
N LEU A 140 122.88 23.99 73.73
CA LEU A 140 121.58 24.65 73.89
C LEU A 140 120.43 23.77 73.38
N ASP A 141 119.39 23.59 74.20
CA ASP A 141 118.17 22.92 73.76
C ASP A 141 117.24 23.89 72.99
N HIS A 142 117.39 23.91 71.68
CA HIS A 142 116.61 24.78 70.79
C HIS A 142 115.09 24.55 70.85
N LYS A 143 114.61 23.39 71.35
CA LYS A 143 113.18 23.05 71.42
C LYS A 143 112.47 23.77 72.57
N LYS A 144 113.16 24.10 73.67
CA LYS A 144 112.58 24.90 74.77
C LYS A 144 112.43 26.38 74.41
N ILE A 145 113.33 26.90 73.58
CA ILE A 145 113.39 28.31 73.19
C ILE A 145 112.34 28.65 72.11
N PHE A 146 112.16 27.75 71.14
CA PHE A 146 111.17 27.89 70.07
C PHE A 146 110.09 26.81 70.19
N SER A 147 109.05 27.10 70.98
CA SER A 147 107.96 26.14 71.23
C SER A 147 107.06 25.94 70.00
N GLY A 148 106.50 24.74 69.86
CA GLY A 148 105.55 24.39 68.79
C GLY A 148 104.17 25.06 68.92
N PRO A 149 103.15 24.57 68.19
CA PRO A 149 101.79 25.13 68.25
C PRO A 149 101.15 25.05 69.64
N SER A 150 100.34 26.07 69.97
CA SER A 150 99.61 26.11 71.25
C SER A 150 98.69 24.91 71.41
N LEU A 151 98.49 24.45 72.65
CA LEU A 151 97.62 23.31 72.95
C LEU A 151 96.19 23.53 72.43
N ARG A 152 95.68 24.77 72.50
CA ARG A 152 94.34 25.13 72.01
C ARG A 152 94.17 24.81 70.52
N LEU A 153 95.13 25.18 69.68
CA LEU A 153 95.05 24.97 68.24
C LEU A 153 95.08 23.48 67.85
N LYS A 154 95.92 22.70 68.55
CA LYS A 154 95.96 21.23 68.39
C LYS A 154 94.63 20.58 68.79
N ASN A 155 94.06 21.03 69.91
CA ASN A 155 92.79 20.51 70.41
C ASN A 155 91.62 20.88 69.48
N THR A 156 91.61 22.08 68.88
CA THR A 156 90.57 22.46 67.92
C THR A 156 90.63 21.65 66.62
N THR A 157 91.83 21.36 66.10
CA THR A 157 91.96 20.46 64.95
C THR A 157 91.49 19.04 65.27
N LEU A 158 91.86 18.54 66.45
CA LEU A 158 91.42 17.23 66.93
C LEU A 158 89.90 17.20 67.07
N ALA A 159 89.28 18.22 67.67
CA ALA A 159 87.83 18.32 67.81
C ALA A 159 87.12 18.34 66.45
N LEU A 160 87.57 19.17 65.51
CA LEU A 160 86.97 19.21 64.16
C LEU A 160 87.11 17.88 63.43
N SER A 161 88.29 17.24 63.52
CA SER A 161 88.49 15.92 62.93
C SER A 161 87.62 14.85 63.60
N ALA A 162 87.41 14.94 64.91
CA ALA A 162 86.56 14.01 65.66
C ALA A 162 85.09 14.19 65.30
N VAL A 163 84.58 15.42 65.17
CA VAL A 163 83.19 15.68 64.75
C VAL A 163 82.94 15.18 63.32
N LEU A 164 83.89 15.40 62.41
CA LEU A 164 83.78 14.94 61.02
C LEU A 164 83.89 13.41 60.90
N ALA A 165 84.72 12.77 61.74
CA ALA A 165 84.78 11.31 61.85
C ALA A 165 83.49 10.73 62.48
N LEU A 166 82.96 11.40 63.51
CA LEU A 166 81.74 10.99 64.19
C LEU A 166 80.52 11.12 63.26
N SER A 167 80.43 12.17 62.44
CA SER A 167 79.35 12.29 61.44
C SER A 167 79.40 11.17 60.39
N LEU A 168 80.61 10.75 60.01
CA LEU A 168 80.82 9.61 59.11
C LEU A 168 80.36 8.28 59.73
N LEU A 169 80.50 8.15 61.05
CA LEU A 169 80.14 6.95 61.82
C LEU A 169 78.65 6.88 62.14
N ILE A 170 78.04 8.00 62.55
CA ILE A 170 76.61 8.08 62.89
C ILE A 170 75.76 8.03 61.61
N TRP A 171 76.19 8.66 60.52
CA TRP A 171 75.42 8.74 59.27
C TRP A 171 76.24 8.35 58.03
N PRO A 172 76.70 7.10 57.92
CA PRO A 172 77.56 6.65 56.83
C PRO A 172 76.88 6.77 55.45
N GLY A 173 75.57 6.50 55.38
CA GLY A 173 74.80 6.59 54.14
C GLY A 173 74.63 8.03 53.64
N SER A 174 74.33 8.98 54.53
CA SER A 174 74.19 10.40 54.18
C SER A 174 75.54 10.99 53.78
N CYS A 175 76.61 10.65 54.50
CA CYS A 175 77.97 11.07 54.15
C CYS A 175 78.37 10.57 52.77
N LYS A 176 78.18 9.27 52.48
CA LYS A 176 78.48 8.69 51.16
C LYS A 176 77.73 9.40 50.04
N LEU A 177 76.44 9.70 50.24
CA LEU A 177 75.62 10.37 49.25
C LEU A 177 76.04 11.83 49.03
N THR A 178 76.32 12.58 50.09
CA THR A 178 76.81 13.97 50.00
C THR A 178 78.16 14.04 49.28
N TRP A 179 79.09 13.10 49.55
CA TRP A 179 80.34 13.00 48.82
C TRP A 179 80.15 12.64 47.34
N GLN A 180 79.27 11.69 47.02
CA GLN A 180 78.93 11.36 45.63
C GLN A 180 78.34 12.56 44.89
N ARG A 181 77.50 13.35 45.56
CA ARG A 181 76.90 14.58 45.01
C ARG A 181 77.90 15.72 44.86
N PHE A 182 78.95 15.80 45.68
CA PHE A 182 80.03 16.76 45.46
C PHE A 182 80.95 16.32 44.32
N TYR A 183 81.23 15.02 44.19
CA TYR A 183 82.05 14.49 43.10
C TYR A 183 81.38 14.61 41.73
N ASN A 184 80.06 14.36 41.66
CA ASN A 184 79.29 14.49 40.44
C ASN A 184 77.97 15.23 40.67
N PRO A 185 77.98 16.58 40.66
CA PRO A 185 76.81 17.40 40.99
C PRO A 185 75.56 17.16 40.12
N ASP A 186 75.74 16.72 38.86
CA ASP A 186 74.66 16.49 37.89
C ASP A 186 74.44 14.99 37.57
N GLY A 187 75.19 14.09 38.19
CA GLY A 187 75.15 12.65 37.93
C GLY A 187 74.02 11.89 38.62
N ILE A 188 73.88 10.61 38.26
CA ILE A 188 72.99 9.67 38.95
C ILE A 188 73.47 9.50 40.39
N CYS A 189 72.57 9.75 41.35
CA CYS A 189 72.88 9.68 42.78
C CYS A 189 71.95 8.69 43.48
N GLY A 190 72.51 7.87 44.37
CA GLY A 190 71.76 6.87 45.15
C GLY A 190 71.72 5.48 44.51
N ASN A 191 71.13 4.51 45.21
CA ASN A 191 70.99 3.14 44.70
C ASN A 191 69.72 3.03 43.83
N TRP A 192 69.90 2.65 42.57
CA TRP A 192 68.84 2.41 41.58
C TRP A 192 68.73 0.93 41.17
N GLU A 193 69.49 0.03 41.82
CA GLU A 193 69.40 -1.41 41.62
C GLU A 193 68.00 -1.92 42.02
N GLY A 194 67.39 -2.72 41.15
CA GLY A 194 66.03 -3.24 41.36
C GLY A 194 64.88 -2.33 40.88
N ILE A 195 65.18 -1.15 40.32
CA ILE A 195 64.18 -0.25 39.72
C ILE A 195 64.38 -0.23 38.20
N ARG A 196 63.38 -0.69 37.44
CA ARG A 196 63.39 -0.57 35.97
C ARG A 196 62.55 0.63 35.54
N ILE A 197 63.21 1.60 34.93
CA ILE A 197 62.56 2.76 34.30
C ILE A 197 62.27 2.40 32.85
N ARG A 198 61.02 2.50 32.41
CA ARG A 198 60.65 2.40 30.99
C ARG A 198 60.46 3.81 30.43
N PRO A 199 61.42 4.35 29.67
CA PRO A 199 61.22 5.63 28.99
C PRO A 199 60.18 5.50 27.87
N CYS A 200 59.36 6.54 27.70
CA CYS A 200 58.42 6.71 26.58
C CYS A 200 59.20 6.87 25.24
N PRO A 201 58.56 6.80 24.05
CA PRO A 201 59.23 7.03 22.78
C PRO A 201 59.89 8.41 22.71
N ALA A 202 60.97 8.53 21.93
CA ALA A 202 61.72 9.79 21.77
C ALA A 202 60.90 10.93 21.11
N ARG A 203 59.73 10.62 20.52
CA ARG A 203 58.82 11.57 19.85
C ARG A 203 57.38 11.37 20.34
N LEU A 204 56.72 12.46 20.71
CA LEU A 204 55.32 12.54 21.17
C LEU A 204 54.54 13.52 20.28
N ALA A 205 53.28 13.26 19.97
CA ALA A 205 52.48 14.23 19.22
C ALA A 205 52.08 15.41 20.11
N SER A 206 52.06 16.62 19.55
CA SER A 206 51.68 17.83 20.30
C SER A 206 50.26 17.70 20.86
N GLY A 207 50.12 17.90 22.17
CA GLY A 207 48.86 17.78 22.91
C GLY A 207 48.56 16.41 23.52
N GLU A 208 49.33 15.36 23.20
CA GLU A 208 49.17 14.04 23.85
C GLU A 208 49.68 14.04 25.29
N THR A 209 49.14 13.12 26.10
CA THR A 209 49.57 12.88 27.48
C THR A 209 50.85 12.06 27.51
N PHE A 210 51.88 12.59 28.18
CA PHE A 210 53.12 11.87 28.42
C PHE A 210 53.00 10.97 29.65
N THR A 211 53.25 9.67 29.47
CA THR A 211 53.21 8.67 30.54
C THR A 211 54.61 8.10 30.81
N ALA A 212 55.06 8.17 32.06
CA ALA A 212 56.28 7.52 32.52
C ALA A 212 55.94 6.32 33.43
N GLU A 213 56.56 5.16 33.17
CA GLU A 213 56.36 3.93 33.93
C GLU A 213 57.63 3.52 34.72
N LEU A 214 57.39 3.09 35.96
CA LEU A 214 58.38 2.53 36.87
C LEU A 214 57.97 1.12 37.28
N SER A 215 58.90 0.16 37.26
CA SER A 215 58.70 -1.20 37.79
C SER A 215 59.64 -1.48 38.96
N LEU A 216 59.09 -1.90 40.09
CA LEU A 216 59.81 -2.15 41.35
C LEU A 216 59.98 -3.66 41.58
N ALA A 217 61.23 -4.12 41.71
CA ALA A 217 61.55 -5.52 42.04
C ALA A 217 61.44 -5.80 43.56
N GLY A 218 60.28 -5.47 44.17
CA GLY A 218 60.00 -5.71 45.61
C GLY A 218 59.21 -4.59 46.29
N LEU A 219 58.55 -4.90 47.42
CA LEU A 219 57.71 -3.98 48.19
C LEU A 219 58.55 -2.99 49.03
N ASN A 220 58.94 -1.87 48.42
CA ASN A 220 59.35 -0.68 49.16
C ASN A 220 58.41 0.48 48.79
N LYS A 221 57.45 0.78 49.68
CA LYS A 221 56.51 1.92 49.57
C LYS A 221 57.25 3.26 49.77
N ARG A 222 58.10 3.65 48.83
CA ARG A 222 58.72 4.98 48.78
C ARG A 222 58.04 5.81 47.70
N GLN A 223 57.86 7.10 47.98
CA GLN A 223 57.25 8.03 47.01
C GLN A 223 58.27 8.42 45.93
N PHE A 224 57.89 8.24 44.67
CA PHE A 224 58.65 8.67 43.51
C PHE A 224 57.99 9.91 42.89
N TYR A 225 58.82 10.80 42.37
CA TYR A 225 58.39 12.01 41.68
C TYR A 225 59.03 12.08 40.29
N LEU A 226 58.22 12.35 39.28
CA LEU A 226 58.64 12.71 37.93
C LEU A 226 58.90 14.21 37.89
N SER A 227 60.14 14.61 37.59
CA SER A 227 60.51 16.01 37.41
C SER A 227 60.65 16.28 35.91
N ILE A 228 59.76 17.11 35.38
CA ILE A 228 59.77 17.57 33.99
C ILE A 228 60.34 18.99 33.97
N GLN A 229 61.28 19.24 33.07
CA GLN A 229 61.90 20.53 32.83
C GLN A 229 61.67 20.91 31.37
N GLY A 230 60.70 21.80 31.15
CA GLY A 230 60.49 22.46 29.86
C GLY A 230 61.32 23.75 29.74
N PRO A 231 61.20 24.48 28.62
CA PRO A 231 61.96 25.71 28.39
C PRO A 231 61.70 26.81 29.43
N GLN A 232 60.48 26.87 29.98
CA GLN A 232 60.06 27.93 30.91
C GLN A 232 59.56 27.43 32.27
N ASN A 233 59.36 26.12 32.47
CA ASN A 233 58.71 25.62 33.68
C ASN A 233 59.27 24.28 34.17
N LEU A 234 59.30 24.11 35.50
CA LEU A 234 59.73 22.88 36.16
C LEU A 234 58.56 22.29 36.95
N GLN A 235 58.04 21.16 36.51
CA GLN A 235 56.93 20.47 37.13
C GLN A 235 57.38 19.19 37.84
N LYS A 236 56.79 18.91 39.01
CA LYS A 236 57.02 17.67 39.76
C LYS A 236 55.70 16.93 39.95
N ILE A 237 55.59 15.76 39.35
CA ILE A 237 54.38 14.93 39.35
C ILE A 237 54.64 13.69 40.21
N LYS A 238 53.72 13.37 41.11
CA LYS A 238 53.84 12.20 41.98
C LYS A 238 53.44 10.94 41.21
N PHE A 239 54.26 9.89 41.29
CA PHE A 239 53.90 8.58 40.75
C PHE A 239 52.78 7.94 41.58
N GLN A 240 51.78 7.38 40.88
CA GLN A 240 50.64 6.66 41.44
C GLN A 240 50.80 5.15 41.20
N ASP A 241 50.17 4.33 42.05
CA ASP A 241 50.24 2.86 41.94
C ASP A 241 49.30 2.34 40.86
N SER A 242 49.85 1.60 39.89
CA SER A 242 49.12 1.01 38.75
C SER A 242 48.94 -0.51 38.93
N GLY A 243 49.35 -1.07 40.07
CA GLY A 243 49.25 -2.50 40.39
C GLY A 243 50.47 -3.34 39.97
N ASN A 244 50.63 -4.55 40.53
CA ASN A 244 51.73 -5.49 40.26
C ASN A 244 53.15 -4.90 40.40
N GLY A 245 53.35 -3.98 41.36
CA GLY A 245 54.65 -3.34 41.59
C GLY A 245 55.05 -2.31 40.53
N ARG A 246 54.08 -1.80 39.74
CA ARG A 246 54.30 -0.74 38.76
C ARG A 246 53.72 0.58 39.24
N LEU A 247 54.47 1.65 39.05
CA LEU A 247 54.02 3.02 39.31
C LEU A 247 54.00 3.81 38.00
N GLN A 248 53.01 4.71 37.88
CA GLN A 248 52.80 5.52 36.69
C GLN A 248 52.64 7.00 37.06
N ALA A 249 53.19 7.88 36.24
CA ALA A 249 52.99 9.32 36.33
C ALA A 249 52.66 9.86 34.94
N GLU A 250 51.65 10.73 34.87
CA GLU A 250 51.12 11.28 33.63
C GLU A 250 51.24 12.81 33.64
N ALA A 251 51.67 13.37 32.51
CA ALA A 251 51.71 14.80 32.26
C ALA A 251 50.86 15.08 31.01
N GLU A 252 49.71 15.70 31.21
CA GLU A 252 48.74 15.98 30.14
C GLU A 252 49.16 17.20 29.31
N ASN A 253 48.75 17.22 28.05
CA ASN A 253 48.86 18.38 27.15
C ASN A 253 50.30 18.90 26.95
N ILE A 254 51.19 18.01 26.49
CA ILE A 254 52.57 18.41 26.19
C ILE A 254 52.63 19.11 24.82
N LEU A 255 52.97 20.39 24.83
CA LEU A 255 53.05 21.22 23.61
C LEU A 255 54.49 21.43 23.10
N GLU A 256 55.48 21.38 23.99
CA GLU A 256 56.88 21.70 23.70
C GLU A 256 57.83 20.55 24.07
N PRO A 257 59.00 20.45 23.41
CA PRO A 257 60.06 19.50 23.81
C PRO A 257 60.49 19.70 25.27
N PHE A 258 60.72 18.61 25.98
CA PHE A 258 61.06 18.66 27.40
C PHE A 258 62.08 17.59 27.80
N ILE A 259 62.74 17.84 28.93
CA ILE A 259 63.66 16.88 29.56
C ILE A 259 63.04 16.43 30.88
N TYR A 260 63.06 15.14 31.18
CA TYR A 260 62.53 14.61 32.43
C TYR A 260 63.53 13.72 33.18
N ARG A 261 63.31 13.57 34.48
CA ARG A 261 64.04 12.65 35.37
C ARG A 261 63.17 12.21 36.54
N ILE A 262 63.59 11.16 37.24
CA ILE A 262 62.87 10.55 38.35
C ILE A 262 63.62 10.78 39.65
N ILE A 263 62.90 11.19 40.69
CA ILE A 263 63.43 11.56 42.01
C ILE A 263 62.78 10.67 43.07
N GLN A 264 63.59 10.04 43.91
CA GLN A 264 63.15 9.23 45.04
C GLN A 264 63.83 9.69 46.32
N GLY A 265 63.13 10.50 47.13
CA GLY A 265 63.71 11.10 48.33
C GLY A 265 65.00 11.87 48.02
N ARG A 266 66.16 11.29 48.37
CA ARG A 266 67.49 11.85 48.12
C ARG A 266 68.20 11.27 46.87
N SER A 267 67.63 10.29 46.18
CA SER A 267 68.17 9.70 44.95
C SER A 267 67.64 10.41 43.70
N GLN A 268 68.45 10.51 42.63
CA GLN A 268 68.05 11.07 41.32
C GLN A 268 68.50 10.17 40.16
N SER A 269 67.64 9.98 39.15
CA SER A 269 67.92 9.20 37.92
C SER A 269 68.65 10.03 36.86
N ALA A 270 68.97 9.39 35.73
CA ALA A 270 69.42 10.07 34.50
C ALA A 270 68.32 11.01 33.95
N ARG A 271 68.74 11.95 33.10
CA ARG A 271 67.86 12.84 32.33
C ARG A 271 67.52 12.20 30.97
N TYR A 272 66.26 12.29 30.57
CA TYR A 272 65.72 11.76 29.31
C TYR A 272 65.07 12.89 28.52
N SER A 273 65.23 12.91 27.19
CA SER A 273 64.70 13.96 26.30
C SER A 273 63.55 13.45 25.45
N VAL A 274 62.50 14.25 25.29
CA VAL A 274 61.34 13.93 24.45
C VAL A 274 61.11 15.07 23.45
N GLN A 275 61.00 14.74 22.16
CA GLN A 275 60.67 15.68 21.09
C GLN A 275 59.15 15.70 20.84
N VAL A 276 58.62 16.86 20.46
CA VAL A 276 57.19 17.04 20.13
C VAL A 276 57.04 17.37 18.64
N TYR A 277 56.12 16.72 17.93
CA TYR A 277 55.82 16.99 16.51
C TYR A 277 54.33 17.32 16.31
N GLN A 278 54.01 18.07 15.25
CA GLN A 278 52.64 18.37 14.87
C GLN A 278 52.09 17.27 13.95
N PRO A 279 51.00 16.59 14.30
CA PRO A 279 50.42 15.57 13.44
C PRO A 279 49.74 16.17 12.20
N LEU A 280 49.65 15.37 11.15
CA LEU A 280 48.92 15.75 9.94
C LEU A 280 47.41 15.71 10.24
N THR A 281 46.66 16.71 9.76
CA THR A 281 45.20 16.81 9.96
C THR A 281 44.49 17.02 8.62
N LEU A 282 43.24 16.56 8.52
CA LEU A 282 42.39 16.77 7.34
C LEU A 282 41.28 17.77 7.66
N SER A 283 40.93 18.58 6.67
CA SER A 283 39.86 19.58 6.71
C SER A 283 39.14 19.63 5.36
N ASN A 284 37.96 20.26 5.35
CA ASN A 284 37.15 20.53 4.14
C ASN A 284 36.87 19.26 3.32
N LEU A 285 36.30 18.25 3.95
CA LEU A 285 35.83 17.05 3.25
C LEU A 285 34.61 17.42 2.39
N LYS A 286 34.82 17.42 1.07
CA LYS A 286 33.78 17.71 0.08
C LYS A 286 33.44 16.45 -0.69
N LEU A 287 32.18 16.05 -0.66
CA LEU A 287 31.67 14.88 -1.36
C LEU A 287 30.85 15.32 -2.57
N GLU A 288 31.32 15.01 -3.78
CA GLU A 288 30.52 15.18 -5.01
C GLU A 288 29.89 13.83 -5.37
N ILE A 289 28.56 13.75 -5.29
CA ILE A 289 27.80 12.51 -5.44
C ILE A 289 27.05 12.52 -6.77
N SER A 290 27.36 11.54 -7.61
CA SER A 290 26.64 11.27 -8.85
C SER A 290 25.88 9.96 -8.71
N SER A 291 24.55 10.06 -8.56
CA SER A 291 23.65 8.91 -8.50
C SER A 291 23.60 8.14 -9.83
N PRO A 292 23.18 6.86 -9.83
CA PRO A 292 22.94 6.11 -11.07
C PRO A 292 21.90 6.80 -11.96
N ALA A 293 22.07 6.69 -13.29
CA ALA A 293 21.22 7.40 -14.26
C ALA A 293 19.72 7.09 -14.14
N TYR A 294 19.37 5.85 -13.74
CA TYR A 294 17.98 5.43 -13.60
C TYR A 294 17.22 6.20 -12.49
N THR A 295 17.93 6.73 -11.50
CA THR A 295 17.32 7.49 -10.38
C THR A 295 16.81 8.88 -10.78
N GLY A 296 17.25 9.41 -11.93
CA GLY A 296 16.92 10.78 -12.35
C GLY A 296 17.50 11.90 -11.47
N ILE A 297 18.23 11.58 -10.40
CA ILE A 297 18.83 12.56 -9.48
C ILE A 297 20.02 13.24 -10.14
N ARG A 298 20.02 14.57 -10.18
CA ARG A 298 21.16 15.37 -10.68
C ARG A 298 22.33 15.30 -9.68
N PRO A 299 23.59 15.33 -10.15
CA PRO A 299 24.75 15.36 -9.27
C PRO A 299 24.68 16.51 -8.27
N TYR A 300 25.02 16.23 -7.01
CA TYR A 300 24.96 17.20 -5.92
C TYR A 300 26.20 17.11 -5.04
N ILE A 301 26.38 18.14 -4.21
CA ILE A 301 27.54 18.29 -3.34
C ILE A 301 27.07 18.21 -1.90
N GLN A 302 27.72 17.35 -1.12
CA GLN A 302 27.51 17.25 0.32
C GLN A 302 28.79 17.70 1.02
N GLU A 303 28.69 18.79 1.80
CA GLU A 303 29.73 19.25 2.71
C GLU A 303 29.39 18.73 4.10
N ASN A 304 30.17 17.78 4.61
CA ASN A 304 29.91 17.14 5.90
C ASN A 304 31.20 16.67 6.58
N ASP A 305 31.06 15.83 7.61
CA ASP A 305 32.15 15.27 8.40
C ASP A 305 32.90 14.10 7.73
N GLY A 306 32.57 13.73 6.48
CA GLY A 306 33.15 12.59 5.76
C GLY A 306 32.23 11.36 5.65
N SER A 307 31.09 11.33 6.34
CA SER A 307 30.15 10.20 6.26
C SER A 307 29.34 10.22 4.96
N ILE A 308 29.27 9.13 4.21
CA ILE A 308 28.64 9.12 2.88
C ILE A 308 27.24 8.50 2.98
N ILE A 309 26.20 9.22 2.54
CA ILE A 309 24.83 8.69 2.41
C ILE A 309 24.40 8.87 0.95
N ALA A 310 24.31 7.78 0.21
CA ALA A 310 23.96 7.85 -1.22
C ALA A 310 23.23 6.58 -1.68
N PRO A 311 22.45 6.65 -2.79
CA PRO A 311 21.90 5.47 -3.43
C PRO A 311 22.98 4.46 -3.79
N LYS A 312 22.65 3.18 -3.68
CA LYS A 312 23.51 2.10 -4.16
C LYS A 312 23.88 2.31 -5.65
N GLY A 313 25.15 2.08 -5.98
CA GLY A 313 25.72 2.34 -7.30
C GLY A 313 26.17 3.79 -7.53
N ALA A 314 25.91 4.73 -6.61
CA ALA A 314 26.36 6.11 -6.74
C ALA A 314 27.90 6.20 -6.73
N ARG A 315 28.44 7.05 -7.60
CA ARG A 315 29.86 7.38 -7.63
C ARG A 315 30.09 8.63 -6.80
N VAL A 316 31.03 8.54 -5.87
CA VAL A 316 31.37 9.64 -4.96
C VAL A 316 32.82 10.03 -5.17
N THR A 317 33.03 11.32 -5.44
CA THR A 317 34.35 11.93 -5.47
C THR A 317 34.56 12.69 -4.17
N LEU A 318 35.43 12.17 -3.31
CA LEU A 318 35.83 12.81 -2.06
C LEU A 318 37.06 13.68 -2.31
N THR A 319 36.95 14.98 -1.99
CA THR A 319 38.07 15.91 -1.96
C THR A 319 38.38 16.26 -0.51
N ALA A 320 39.66 16.21 -0.13
CA ALA A 320 40.13 16.51 1.21
C ALA A 320 41.37 17.40 1.19
N LEU A 321 41.48 18.30 2.17
CA LEU A 321 42.61 19.22 2.32
C LEU A 321 43.41 18.88 3.58
N ALA A 322 44.69 18.58 3.42
CA ALA A 322 45.62 18.32 4.52
C ALA A 322 46.27 19.61 5.05
N SER A 323 46.69 19.62 6.32
CA SER A 323 47.42 20.74 6.91
C SER A 323 48.85 20.94 6.40
N GLN A 324 49.39 19.96 5.66
CA GLN A 324 50.75 19.95 5.14
C GLN A 324 50.82 19.29 3.76
N SER A 325 51.91 19.54 3.02
CA SER A 325 52.17 18.93 1.71
C SER A 325 52.29 17.40 1.79
N LEU A 326 51.53 16.71 0.94
CA LEU A 326 51.42 15.26 0.91
C LEU A 326 52.46 14.62 -0.02
N GLN A 327 52.97 13.46 0.40
CA GLN A 327 53.70 12.52 -0.45
C GLN A 327 52.75 11.45 -1.01
N LYS A 328 51.88 10.92 -0.14
CA LYS A 328 50.86 9.92 -0.48
C LYS A 328 49.61 10.14 0.35
N ALA A 329 48.46 9.81 -0.21
CA ALA A 329 47.19 9.78 0.50
C ALA A 329 46.28 8.70 -0.08
N GLY A 330 45.29 8.29 0.69
CA GLY A 330 44.34 7.29 0.27
C GLY A 330 43.28 6.98 1.32
N MET A 331 42.54 5.91 1.07
CA MET A 331 41.57 5.33 2.00
C MET A 331 41.88 3.86 2.26
N ILE A 332 41.50 3.40 3.45
CA ILE A 332 41.46 2.00 3.86
C ILE A 332 39.97 1.65 4.03
N HIS A 333 39.51 0.63 3.30
CA HIS A 333 38.16 0.09 3.40
C HIS A 333 38.04 -0.85 4.62
N ASP A 334 36.81 -1.14 5.05
CA ASP A 334 36.51 -2.05 6.18
C ASP A 334 37.10 -3.47 5.98
N ASP A 335 37.27 -3.92 4.73
CA ASP A 335 37.89 -5.20 4.37
C ASP A 335 39.44 -5.17 4.38
N GLY A 336 40.04 -4.05 4.78
CA GLY A 336 41.48 -3.83 4.80
C GLY A 336 42.09 -3.46 3.44
N ARG A 337 41.29 -3.41 2.36
CA ARG A 337 41.77 -2.97 1.05
C ARG A 337 42.19 -1.51 1.12
N MET A 338 43.31 -1.16 0.50
CA MET A 338 43.78 0.21 0.38
C MET A 338 43.52 0.75 -1.02
N THR A 339 43.07 1.99 -1.12
CA THR A 339 42.92 2.73 -2.38
C THR A 339 43.72 4.02 -2.28
N GLU A 340 44.71 4.21 -3.15
CA GLU A 340 45.47 5.46 -3.24
C GLU A 340 44.65 6.56 -3.92
N ALA A 341 44.91 7.82 -3.56
CA ALA A 341 44.31 8.99 -4.19
C ALA A 341 44.73 9.07 -5.67
N TYR A 342 43.78 9.36 -6.55
CA TYR A 342 44.05 9.44 -8.00
C TYR A 342 44.61 10.80 -8.42
N ASP A 343 44.41 11.83 -7.61
CA ASP A 343 44.96 13.17 -7.82
C ASP A 343 45.46 13.71 -6.46
N ILE A 344 46.71 14.17 -6.42
CA ILE A 344 47.33 14.80 -5.24
C ILE A 344 48.04 16.07 -5.74
N LYS A 345 47.56 17.24 -5.28
CA LYS A 345 48.11 18.56 -5.57
C LYS A 345 48.49 19.24 -4.26
N ASP A 346 49.77 19.14 -3.92
CA ASP A 346 50.36 19.68 -2.69
C ASP A 346 49.66 19.17 -1.42
N SER A 347 48.71 19.92 -0.84
CA SER A 347 47.93 19.53 0.33
C SER A 347 46.54 18.97 0.00
N LEU A 348 46.07 19.08 -1.25
CA LEU A 348 44.76 18.61 -1.67
C LEU A 348 44.85 17.25 -2.34
N PHE A 349 43.96 16.33 -2.00
CA PHE A 349 43.85 15.04 -2.70
C PHE A 349 42.41 14.67 -3.01
N LYS A 350 42.24 13.84 -4.04
CA LYS A 350 40.93 13.33 -4.47
C LYS A 350 40.90 11.80 -4.52
N LEU A 351 39.77 11.27 -4.08
CA LEU A 351 39.46 9.84 -4.08
C LEU A 351 38.14 9.60 -4.81
N ASN A 352 38.06 8.47 -5.51
CA ASN A 352 36.82 8.00 -6.10
C ASN A 352 36.42 6.70 -5.40
N LEU A 353 35.14 6.61 -5.08
CA LEU A 353 34.53 5.39 -4.55
C LEU A 353 33.14 5.18 -5.16
N THR A 354 32.67 3.93 -5.10
CA THR A 354 31.30 3.57 -5.48
C THR A 354 30.61 2.99 -4.26
N VAL A 355 29.42 3.51 -3.95
CA VAL A 355 28.62 3.07 -2.81
C VAL A 355 27.88 1.79 -3.17
N ASN A 356 28.30 0.63 -2.67
CA ASN A 356 27.67 -0.65 -3.00
C ASN A 356 26.91 -1.28 -1.82
N LYS A 357 27.39 -1.07 -0.60
CA LYS A 357 26.84 -1.64 0.64
C LYS A 357 27.22 -0.75 1.82
N ASN A 358 26.52 -0.94 2.93
CA ASN A 358 26.91 -0.34 4.19
C ASN A 358 28.33 -0.79 4.56
N SER A 359 29.21 0.16 4.82
CA SER A 359 30.62 -0.10 5.13
C SER A 359 31.22 1.06 5.88
N ARG A 360 32.48 0.91 6.30
CA ARG A 360 33.27 1.97 6.93
C ARG A 360 34.57 2.15 6.18
N TYR A 361 35.14 3.35 6.25
CA TYR A 361 36.45 3.62 5.69
C TYR A 361 37.24 4.57 6.58
N ARG A 362 38.56 4.47 6.52
CA ARG A 362 39.50 5.38 7.19
C ARG A 362 40.38 6.06 6.16
N LEU A 363 40.57 7.35 6.30
CA LEU A 363 41.52 8.09 5.47
C LEU A 363 42.94 7.93 6.02
N TRP A 364 43.92 7.77 5.14
CA TRP A 364 45.33 7.76 5.47
C TRP A 364 46.08 8.76 4.58
N ALA A 365 47.10 9.38 5.15
CA ALA A 365 47.92 10.36 4.46
C ALA A 365 49.31 10.38 5.09
N LYS A 366 50.30 10.63 4.24
CA LYS A 366 51.71 10.74 4.60
C LYS A 366 52.27 12.03 4.02
N GLY A 367 52.73 12.92 4.88
CA GLY A 367 53.38 14.18 4.52
C GLY A 367 54.78 13.94 3.93
N LYS A 368 55.33 14.93 3.21
CA LYS A 368 56.71 14.88 2.68
C LYS A 368 57.78 14.78 3.78
N THR A 369 57.48 15.26 4.98
CA THR A 369 58.31 15.19 6.20
C THR A 369 58.23 13.83 6.92
N GLY A 370 57.38 12.91 6.45
CA GLY A 370 57.17 11.59 7.04
C GLY A 370 56.06 11.53 8.10
N ASP A 371 55.40 12.65 8.40
CA ASP A 371 54.30 12.73 9.36
C ASP A 371 53.04 12.04 8.80
N THR A 372 52.24 11.44 9.70
CA THR A 372 51.02 10.69 9.36
C THR A 372 49.81 11.25 10.11
N LEU A 373 48.61 10.86 9.70
CA LEU A 373 47.38 11.17 10.42
C LEU A 373 47.39 10.52 11.83
N LEU A 374 47.10 11.33 12.85
CA LEU A 374 46.92 10.86 14.23
C LEU A 374 45.53 10.22 14.33
N HIS A 375 45.45 8.92 14.66
CA HIS A 375 44.21 8.13 14.75
C HIS A 375 43.24 8.34 13.57
N GLY A 376 43.37 7.54 12.50
CA GLY A 376 42.49 7.67 11.32
C GLY A 376 41.01 7.62 11.68
N LEU A 377 40.33 8.77 11.54
CA LEU A 377 38.89 8.91 11.74
C LEU A 377 38.15 7.90 10.85
N GLU A 378 37.24 7.16 11.46
CA GLU A 378 36.42 6.18 10.78
C GLU A 378 35.11 6.83 10.34
N TYR A 379 34.85 6.77 9.04
CA TYR A 379 33.67 7.34 8.40
C TYR A 379 32.74 6.23 7.96
N SER A 380 31.43 6.46 8.06
CA SER A 380 30.42 5.50 7.61
C SER A 380 30.05 5.73 6.14
N ILE A 381 29.74 4.65 5.44
CA ILE A 381 29.09 4.65 4.14
C ILE A 381 27.74 3.98 4.34
N THR A 382 26.66 4.72 4.15
CA THR A 382 25.28 4.23 4.14
C THR A 382 24.80 4.16 2.71
N ALA A 383 24.62 2.92 2.23
CA ALA A 383 24.02 2.66 0.94
C ALA A 383 22.50 2.67 1.10
N LEU A 384 21.83 3.65 0.51
CA LEU A 384 20.37 3.66 0.41
C LEU A 384 19.97 2.62 -0.65
N GLU A 385 19.26 1.59 -0.22
CA GLU A 385 18.69 0.61 -1.12
C GLU A 385 17.44 1.18 -1.79
N ASP A 386 17.35 0.96 -3.09
CA ASP A 386 16.17 1.23 -3.90
C ASP A 386 14.99 0.39 -3.37
N ALA A 387 13.79 0.98 -3.28
CA ALA A 387 12.61 0.29 -2.81
C ALA A 387 12.19 -0.80 -3.82
N ARG A 388 11.08 -1.48 -3.54
CA ARG A 388 10.41 -2.30 -4.56
C ARG A 388 9.20 -1.51 -5.05
N PRO A 389 8.83 -1.65 -6.34
CA PRO A 389 7.65 -0.98 -6.86
C PRO A 389 6.39 -1.52 -6.17
N ALA A 390 5.33 -0.75 -6.13
CA ALA A 390 4.03 -1.16 -5.58
C ALA A 390 3.02 -1.40 -6.72
N ALA A 391 2.26 -2.49 -6.60
CA ALA A 391 1.17 -2.84 -7.51
C ALA A 391 -0.13 -3.04 -6.72
N GLU A 392 -1.18 -2.34 -7.13
CA GLU A 392 -2.50 -2.37 -6.47
C GLU A 392 -3.61 -2.57 -7.50
N ILE A 393 -4.64 -3.33 -7.11
CA ILE A 393 -5.89 -3.48 -7.86
C ILE A 393 -6.93 -2.62 -7.15
N ILE A 394 -7.36 -1.54 -7.81
CA ILE A 394 -8.32 -0.57 -7.27
C ILE A 394 -9.76 -1.11 -7.38
N SER A 395 -10.08 -1.71 -8.53
CA SER A 395 -11.40 -2.23 -8.85
C SER A 395 -11.27 -3.39 -9.83
N PRO A 396 -12.10 -4.44 -9.76
CA PRO A 396 -13.15 -4.64 -8.76
C PRO A 396 -12.59 -5.17 -7.43
N ALA A 397 -13.45 -5.18 -6.41
CA ALA A 397 -13.11 -5.73 -5.09
C ALA A 397 -12.97 -7.26 -5.13
N ASP A 398 -12.52 -7.84 -4.01
CA ASP A 398 -12.27 -9.27 -3.90
C ASP A 398 -13.59 -10.07 -3.97
N ASP A 399 -13.54 -11.25 -4.58
CA ASP A 399 -14.71 -12.10 -4.87
C ASP A 399 -15.82 -11.41 -5.69
N TRP A 400 -15.45 -10.55 -6.64
CA TRP A 400 -16.43 -9.91 -7.54
C TRP A 400 -17.18 -10.95 -8.39
N PRO A 401 -18.53 -10.92 -8.42
CA PRO A 401 -19.32 -11.82 -9.26
C PRO A 401 -19.10 -11.49 -10.73
N LEU A 402 -18.66 -12.47 -11.51
CA LEU A 402 -18.46 -12.33 -12.95
C LEU A 402 -19.53 -13.13 -13.71
N PRO A 403 -20.56 -12.48 -14.29
CA PRO A 403 -21.55 -13.14 -15.12
C PRO A 403 -20.90 -13.83 -16.33
N GLU A 404 -21.45 -14.99 -16.72
CA GLU A 404 -20.94 -15.81 -17.83
C GLU A 404 -20.90 -15.00 -19.13
N GLY A 405 -19.72 -14.86 -19.74
CA GLY A 405 -19.54 -14.17 -21.02
C GLY A 405 -19.51 -12.65 -20.97
N MET A 406 -19.52 -12.02 -19.79
CA MET A 406 -19.33 -10.57 -19.66
C MET A 406 -17.85 -10.16 -19.59
N PRO A 407 -17.47 -9.02 -20.19
CA PRO A 407 -16.14 -8.46 -19.98
C PRO A 407 -15.99 -7.95 -18.54
N ALA A 408 -14.82 -8.17 -17.93
CA ALA A 408 -14.46 -7.64 -16.62
C ALA A 408 -13.56 -6.42 -16.77
N GLU A 409 -13.94 -5.30 -16.14
CA GLU A 409 -13.11 -4.10 -16.09
C GLU A 409 -12.20 -4.13 -14.85
N ILE A 410 -10.89 -4.09 -15.06
CA ILE A 410 -9.87 -4.16 -14.01
C ILE A 410 -9.09 -2.85 -14.01
N GLN A 411 -9.09 -2.18 -12.87
CA GLN A 411 -8.40 -0.93 -12.63
C GLN A 411 -7.19 -1.16 -11.75
N LEU A 412 -6.02 -0.77 -12.25
CA LEU A 412 -4.71 -1.09 -11.69
C LEU A 412 -3.95 0.20 -11.39
N ARG A 413 -3.21 0.25 -10.28
CA ARG A 413 -2.27 1.33 -9.97
C ARG A 413 -0.88 0.76 -9.72
N PHE A 414 0.11 1.40 -10.31
CA PHE A 414 1.51 1.05 -10.15
C PHE A 414 2.29 2.30 -9.72
N SER A 415 3.15 2.15 -8.72
CA SER A 415 3.97 3.28 -8.23
C SER A 415 5.37 2.83 -7.80
N ASP A 416 6.34 3.73 -7.89
CA ASP A 416 7.74 3.51 -7.55
C ASP A 416 8.45 4.84 -7.24
N ASP A 417 9.58 4.79 -6.54
CA ASP A 417 10.37 5.96 -6.13
C ASP A 417 11.33 6.48 -7.21
N PHE A 418 11.82 5.62 -8.12
CA PHE A 418 12.73 6.01 -9.21
C PHE A 418 12.18 5.74 -10.61
N GLY A 419 11.15 4.91 -10.72
CA GLY A 419 10.28 4.79 -11.86
C GLY A 419 10.14 3.37 -12.39
N LEU A 420 9.06 3.16 -13.15
CA LEU A 420 8.66 1.85 -13.62
C LEU A 420 9.29 1.50 -14.98
N SER A 421 9.52 0.20 -15.23
CA SER A 421 10.03 -0.30 -16.51
C SER A 421 9.03 -1.15 -17.30
N ARG A 422 8.32 -2.07 -16.63
CA ARG A 422 7.26 -2.91 -17.24
C ARG A 422 6.18 -3.25 -16.22
N ALA A 423 4.99 -3.57 -16.73
CA ALA A 423 3.86 -4.08 -15.94
C ALA A 423 3.13 -5.18 -16.72
N ALA A 424 2.63 -6.18 -16.01
CA ALA A 424 1.86 -7.28 -16.58
C ALA A 424 0.69 -7.66 -15.68
N LEU A 425 -0.42 -8.04 -16.31
CA LEU A 425 -1.59 -8.61 -15.64
C LEU A 425 -1.63 -10.11 -15.91
N TYR A 426 -1.73 -10.89 -14.85
CA TYR A 426 -1.87 -12.33 -14.90
C TYR A 426 -3.32 -12.68 -14.63
N ILE A 427 -3.91 -13.50 -15.50
CA ILE A 427 -5.24 -14.06 -15.33
C ILE A 427 -5.12 -15.57 -15.47
N ARG A 428 -5.47 -16.28 -14.40
CA ARG A 428 -5.43 -17.74 -14.32
C ARG A 428 -6.84 -18.28 -14.13
N ASP A 429 -7.34 -18.95 -15.15
CA ASP A 429 -8.56 -19.76 -15.05
C ASP A 429 -8.22 -21.21 -14.65
N THR A 430 -9.23 -22.09 -14.61
CA THR A 430 -9.07 -23.49 -14.17
C THR A 430 -8.20 -24.35 -15.10
N GLN A 431 -7.89 -23.87 -16.32
CA GLN A 431 -7.17 -24.65 -17.34
C GLN A 431 -5.88 -23.98 -17.82
N THR A 432 -5.82 -22.65 -17.81
CA THR A 432 -4.77 -21.86 -18.45
C THR A 432 -4.40 -20.61 -17.65
N GLU A 433 -3.14 -20.21 -17.77
CA GLU A 433 -2.65 -18.90 -17.32
C GLU A 433 -2.31 -18.05 -18.53
N LYS A 434 -2.95 -16.89 -18.64
CA LYS A 434 -2.68 -15.88 -19.67
C LYS A 434 -1.97 -14.69 -19.02
N VAL A 435 -0.98 -14.15 -19.73
CA VAL A 435 -0.21 -12.99 -19.31
C VAL A 435 -0.44 -11.86 -20.30
N TYR A 436 -0.95 -10.73 -19.81
CA TYR A 436 -1.20 -9.52 -20.59
C TYR A 436 -0.14 -8.47 -20.27
N GLN A 437 0.66 -8.09 -21.26
CA GLN A 437 1.63 -7.00 -21.11
C GLN A 437 0.92 -5.66 -21.14
N LEU A 438 1.08 -4.86 -20.09
CA LEU A 438 0.45 -3.54 -19.97
C LEU A 438 1.40 -2.47 -20.49
N LYS A 439 0.85 -1.50 -21.24
CA LYS A 439 1.64 -0.38 -21.76
C LYS A 439 1.88 0.64 -20.65
N ILE A 440 3.13 0.81 -20.25
CA ILE A 440 3.57 1.90 -19.36
C ILE A 440 4.69 2.71 -20.00
N TYR A 441 4.77 4.00 -19.66
CA TYR A 441 5.88 4.84 -20.08
C TYR A 441 7.10 4.58 -19.19
N PRO A 442 8.32 4.51 -19.75
CA PRO A 442 9.53 4.31 -18.97
C PRO A 442 9.72 5.43 -17.95
N ALA A 443 10.19 5.07 -16.75
CA ALA A 443 10.51 6.00 -15.66
C ALA A 443 9.31 6.84 -15.15
N VAL A 444 8.08 6.35 -15.32
CA VAL A 444 6.90 6.94 -14.67
C VAL A 444 6.90 6.55 -13.18
N LEU A 445 6.61 7.49 -12.28
CA LEU A 445 6.62 7.27 -10.83
C LEU A 445 5.28 6.71 -10.31
N ASP A 446 4.17 7.08 -10.94
CA ASP A 446 2.82 6.64 -10.59
C ASP A 446 1.96 6.61 -11.85
N THR A 447 1.22 5.52 -12.07
CA THR A 447 0.34 5.37 -13.22
C THR A 447 -0.86 4.49 -12.90
N GLN A 448 -1.97 4.78 -13.56
CA GLN A 448 -3.21 4.04 -13.44
C GLN A 448 -3.64 3.50 -14.80
N ILE A 449 -4.00 2.23 -14.85
CA ILE A 449 -4.35 1.52 -16.09
C ILE A 449 -5.72 0.89 -15.94
N PHE A 450 -6.55 1.05 -16.97
CA PHE A 450 -7.81 0.34 -17.13
C PHE A 450 -7.62 -0.78 -18.15
N PHE A 451 -7.97 -2.00 -17.76
CA PHE A 451 -7.88 -3.18 -18.59
C PHE A 451 -9.24 -3.87 -18.66
N VAL A 452 -9.72 -4.14 -19.88
CA VAL A 452 -10.97 -4.87 -20.09
C VAL A 452 -10.63 -6.30 -20.50
N TRP A 453 -10.95 -7.25 -19.62
CA TRP A 453 -10.75 -8.67 -19.89
C TRP A 453 -12.01 -9.28 -20.50
N ASN A 454 -11.91 -9.88 -21.69
CA ASN A 454 -13.01 -10.61 -22.30
C ASN A 454 -13.07 -12.06 -21.78
N SER A 455 -14.02 -12.35 -20.90
CA SER A 455 -14.18 -13.69 -20.31
C SER A 455 -14.76 -14.72 -21.28
N SER A 456 -15.40 -14.30 -22.39
CA SER A 456 -16.02 -15.23 -23.36
C SER A 456 -15.00 -16.14 -24.06
N GLU A 457 -13.71 -15.77 -24.04
CA GLU A 457 -12.62 -16.59 -24.59
C GLU A 457 -12.18 -17.72 -23.66
N SER A 458 -12.61 -17.69 -22.39
CA SER A 458 -12.35 -18.73 -21.40
C SER A 458 -13.63 -19.57 -21.21
N PHE A 459 -13.50 -20.90 -21.23
CA PHE A 459 -14.62 -21.82 -20.98
C PHE A 459 -14.86 -21.96 -19.47
N LEU A 460 -15.42 -20.92 -18.85
CA LEU A 460 -15.71 -20.87 -17.42
C LEU A 460 -17.07 -21.48 -17.10
N LEU A 461 -17.13 -22.38 -16.12
CA LEU A 461 -18.38 -22.96 -15.63
C LEU A 461 -18.90 -22.21 -14.38
N PRO A 462 -20.20 -22.25 -14.10
CA PRO A 462 -20.75 -21.72 -12.84
C PRO A 462 -20.05 -22.33 -11.61
N GLY A 463 -19.60 -21.48 -10.69
CA GLY A 463 -18.79 -21.89 -9.53
C GLY A 463 -17.27 -21.86 -9.77
N ASP A 464 -16.81 -21.76 -11.02
CA ASP A 464 -15.40 -21.57 -11.31
C ASP A 464 -14.90 -20.24 -10.77
N SER A 465 -13.62 -20.22 -10.43
CA SER A 465 -12.95 -19.06 -9.88
C SER A 465 -11.76 -18.71 -10.76
N VAL A 466 -11.68 -17.45 -11.16
CA VAL A 466 -10.57 -16.93 -11.96
C VAL A 466 -9.75 -16.05 -11.05
N LEU A 467 -8.48 -16.43 -10.87
CA LEU A 467 -7.53 -15.67 -10.08
C LEU A 467 -6.84 -14.66 -10.98
N TYR A 468 -6.67 -13.44 -10.49
CA TYR A 468 -5.94 -12.42 -11.21
C TYR A 468 -5.06 -11.61 -10.26
N TRP A 469 -3.88 -11.24 -10.75
CA TRP A 469 -2.94 -10.38 -10.03
C TRP A 469 -2.09 -9.60 -11.01
N ALA A 470 -1.57 -8.47 -10.57
CA ALA A 470 -0.68 -7.65 -11.35
C ALA A 470 0.75 -7.81 -10.86
N GLU A 471 1.71 -7.80 -11.79
CA GLU A 471 3.14 -7.69 -11.48
C GLU A 471 3.70 -6.44 -12.14
N VAL A 472 4.62 -5.80 -11.42
CA VAL A 472 5.29 -4.60 -11.89
C VAL A 472 6.78 -4.70 -11.59
N TRP A 473 7.59 -4.09 -12.46
CA TRP A 473 9.02 -4.01 -12.32
C TRP A 473 9.50 -2.56 -12.35
N ASP A 474 10.48 -2.26 -11.50
CA ASP A 474 11.18 -0.98 -11.45
C ASP A 474 12.20 -0.85 -12.59
N ASN A 475 12.88 0.29 -12.66
CA ASN A 475 13.94 0.58 -13.61
C ASN A 475 15.36 0.41 -13.03
N ASP A 476 15.54 -0.35 -11.93
CA ASP A 476 16.85 -0.54 -11.27
C ASP A 476 17.84 -1.24 -12.23
N ALA A 477 18.72 -0.46 -12.83
CA ALA A 477 19.77 -0.94 -13.71
C ALA A 477 21.02 -1.44 -12.96
N THR A 478 21.12 -1.19 -11.65
CA THR A 478 22.30 -1.52 -10.83
C THR A 478 22.23 -2.87 -10.17
N SER A 479 21.10 -3.22 -9.54
CA SER A 479 20.88 -4.56 -8.96
C SER A 479 20.09 -5.48 -9.91
N GLY A 480 19.58 -4.92 -11.01
CA GLY A 480 18.62 -5.56 -11.91
C GLY A 480 17.18 -5.26 -11.48
N PRO A 481 16.22 -5.22 -12.43
CA PRO A 481 14.85 -4.80 -12.13
C PRO A 481 14.21 -5.68 -11.06
N LYS A 482 13.79 -5.09 -9.94
CA LYS A 482 13.04 -5.82 -8.92
C LYS A 482 11.57 -5.83 -9.29
N ASN A 483 10.84 -6.76 -8.67
CA ASN A 483 9.42 -6.89 -8.91
C ASN A 483 8.60 -7.01 -7.63
N SER A 484 7.34 -6.64 -7.79
CA SER A 484 6.30 -6.80 -6.79
C SER A 484 5.02 -7.30 -7.44
N LYS A 485 4.21 -7.99 -6.63
CA LYS A 485 2.90 -8.49 -7.03
C LYS A 485 1.81 -7.80 -6.22
N SER A 486 0.68 -7.53 -6.85
CA SER A 486 -0.53 -7.12 -6.13
C SER A 486 -1.06 -8.26 -5.27
N LYS A 487 -2.01 -7.95 -4.37
CA LYS A 487 -2.86 -8.99 -3.78
C LYS A 487 -3.53 -9.78 -4.91
N VAL A 488 -3.56 -11.10 -4.77
CA VAL A 488 -4.31 -11.98 -5.67
C VAL A 488 -5.78 -11.76 -5.39
N GLN A 489 -6.53 -11.43 -6.42
CA GLN A 489 -7.96 -11.21 -6.38
C GLN A 489 -8.67 -12.30 -7.17
N LYS A 490 -9.96 -12.47 -6.89
CA LYS A 490 -10.75 -13.56 -7.46
C LYS A 490 -12.02 -13.04 -8.09
N PHE A 491 -12.22 -13.37 -9.36
CA PHE A 491 -13.55 -13.39 -9.96
C PHE A 491 -14.20 -14.71 -9.62
N LYS A 492 -15.42 -14.65 -9.11
CA LYS A 492 -16.24 -15.85 -8.90
C LYS A 492 -17.34 -15.85 -9.94
N VAL A 493 -17.41 -16.89 -10.75
CA VAL A 493 -18.59 -17.11 -11.59
C VAL A 493 -19.69 -17.59 -10.64
N PRO A 494 -20.76 -16.80 -10.38
CA PRO A 494 -21.78 -17.18 -9.43
C PRO A 494 -22.40 -18.53 -9.84
N THR A 495 -22.68 -19.38 -8.86
CA THR A 495 -23.40 -20.62 -9.14
C THR A 495 -24.84 -20.26 -9.53
N ARG A 496 -25.48 -21.12 -10.34
CA ARG A 496 -26.88 -20.91 -10.71
C ARG A 496 -27.78 -20.84 -9.48
N GLU A 497 -27.51 -21.62 -8.44
CA GLU A 497 -28.23 -21.56 -7.17
C GLU A 497 -28.08 -20.21 -6.46
N GLU A 498 -26.88 -19.62 -6.43
CA GLU A 498 -26.63 -18.30 -5.84
C GLU A 498 -27.36 -17.19 -6.62
N PHE A 499 -27.32 -17.27 -7.96
CA PHE A 499 -28.09 -16.36 -8.82
C PHE A 499 -29.60 -16.52 -8.62
N TYR A 500 -30.12 -17.75 -8.65
CA TYR A 500 -31.54 -18.04 -8.41
C TYR A 500 -31.98 -17.65 -7.00
N LYS A 501 -31.15 -17.82 -5.98
CA LYS A 501 -31.44 -17.33 -4.62
C LYS A 501 -31.55 -15.80 -4.61
N SER A 502 -30.66 -15.09 -5.29
CA SER A 502 -30.73 -13.62 -5.36
C SER A 502 -31.98 -13.14 -6.12
N ALA A 503 -32.31 -13.77 -7.25
CA ALA A 503 -33.52 -13.46 -8.03
C ALA A 503 -34.81 -13.84 -7.26
N ALA A 504 -34.85 -15.01 -6.62
CA ALA A 504 -36.01 -15.45 -5.83
C ALA A 504 -36.20 -14.64 -4.53
N GLN A 505 -35.12 -14.11 -3.93
CA GLN A 505 -35.19 -13.24 -2.76
C GLN A 505 -35.77 -11.86 -3.12
N ALA A 506 -35.32 -11.28 -4.25
CA ALA A 506 -35.90 -10.06 -4.81
C ALA A 506 -37.40 -10.25 -5.13
N ASP A 507 -37.75 -11.36 -5.79
CA ASP A 507 -39.14 -11.71 -6.11
C ASP A 507 -40.05 -11.84 -4.87
N SER A 508 -39.52 -12.31 -3.74
CA SER A 508 -40.28 -12.48 -2.50
C SER A 508 -40.67 -11.12 -1.88
N ALA A 509 -39.80 -10.12 -2.00
CA ALA A 509 -40.04 -8.78 -1.44
C ALA A 509 -41.21 -8.07 -2.15
N TYR A 510 -41.28 -8.13 -3.48
CA TYR A 510 -42.39 -7.56 -4.26
C TYR A 510 -43.72 -8.25 -3.94
N GLN A 511 -43.72 -9.57 -3.86
CA GLN A 511 -44.93 -10.33 -3.55
C GLN A 511 -45.45 -9.99 -2.14
N GLN A 512 -44.57 -9.86 -1.15
CA GLN A 512 -44.97 -9.45 0.20
C GLN A 512 -45.54 -8.01 0.21
N ASN A 513 -44.94 -7.08 -0.53
CA ASN A 513 -45.44 -5.71 -0.64
C ASN A 513 -46.82 -5.65 -1.31
N LEU A 514 -47.03 -6.43 -2.36
CA LEU A 514 -48.30 -6.53 -3.07
C LEU A 514 -49.40 -7.19 -2.24
N ASP A 515 -49.10 -8.29 -1.55
CA ASP A 515 -50.04 -8.96 -0.64
C ASP A 515 -50.44 -8.05 0.53
N GLN A 516 -49.49 -7.27 1.07
CA GLN A 516 -49.78 -6.28 2.09
C GLN A 516 -50.67 -5.17 1.56
N ALA A 517 -50.39 -4.65 0.36
CA ALA A 517 -51.20 -3.62 -0.27
C ALA A 517 -52.62 -4.12 -0.56
N GLN A 518 -52.78 -5.37 -1.00
CA GLN A 518 -54.09 -5.99 -1.20
C GLN A 518 -54.90 -6.08 0.10
N LYS A 519 -54.26 -6.52 1.20
CA LYS A 519 -54.91 -6.59 2.54
C LYS A 519 -55.29 -5.22 3.06
N GLN A 520 -54.39 -4.25 2.96
CA GLN A 520 -54.63 -2.86 3.35
C GLN A 520 -55.77 -2.24 2.54
N ASN A 521 -55.83 -2.49 1.23
CA ASN A 521 -56.90 -2.01 0.37
C ASN A 521 -58.26 -2.66 0.71
N GLN A 522 -58.29 -3.95 1.08
CA GLN A 522 -59.51 -4.60 1.56
C GLN A 522 -60.02 -4.00 2.89
N SER A 523 -59.12 -3.73 3.84
CA SER A 523 -59.51 -3.05 5.08
C SER A 523 -60.04 -1.65 4.82
N LEU A 524 -59.39 -0.92 3.91
CA LEU A 524 -59.81 0.42 3.53
C LEU A 524 -61.18 0.42 2.86
N LYS A 525 -61.47 -0.57 1.98
CA LYS A 525 -62.81 -0.75 1.40
C LYS A 525 -63.89 -0.85 2.47
N GLN A 526 -63.69 -1.71 3.47
CA GLN A 526 -64.64 -1.93 4.54
C GLN A 526 -64.81 -0.68 5.42
N GLU A 527 -63.72 0.05 5.68
CA GLU A 527 -63.73 1.32 6.40
C GLU A 527 -64.53 2.38 5.64
N MET A 528 -64.31 2.50 4.32
CA MET A 528 -65.05 3.43 3.45
C MET A 528 -66.54 3.09 3.33
N GLU A 529 -66.93 1.81 3.34
CA GLU A 529 -68.33 1.41 3.34
C GLU A 529 -69.06 1.82 4.62
N ARG A 530 -68.40 1.64 5.77
CA ARG A 530 -68.93 2.09 7.07
C ARG A 530 -69.04 3.60 7.13
N LEU A 531 -68.03 4.33 6.63
CA LEU A 531 -68.05 5.79 6.56
C LEU A 531 -69.15 6.30 5.63
N SER A 532 -69.33 5.68 4.46
CA SER A 532 -70.43 6.01 3.53
C SER A 532 -71.80 5.87 4.17
N GLN A 533 -72.02 4.77 4.90
CA GLN A 533 -73.28 4.54 5.58
C GLN A 533 -73.52 5.52 6.74
N ALA A 534 -72.48 5.80 7.53
CA ALA A 534 -72.56 6.75 8.64
C ALA A 534 -72.83 8.20 8.18
N VAL A 535 -72.30 8.60 7.02
CA VAL A 535 -72.55 9.92 6.41
C VAL A 535 -73.96 10.03 5.83
N LYS A 536 -74.52 8.92 5.31
CA LYS A 536 -75.91 8.85 4.83
C LYS A 536 -76.93 8.97 5.95
N GLU A 537 -76.67 8.33 7.09
CA GLU A 537 -77.58 8.27 8.24
C GLU A 537 -77.64 9.59 9.04
N ASN A 538 -76.54 10.34 9.14
CA ASN A 538 -76.48 11.59 9.91
C ASN A 538 -76.93 12.84 9.14
N ARG A 539 -77.64 13.76 9.83
CA ARG A 539 -78.08 15.06 9.24
C ARG A 539 -76.94 16.09 9.11
N LYS A 540 -75.84 15.95 9.86
CA LYS A 540 -74.62 16.77 9.79
C LYS A 540 -73.39 15.90 10.02
N MET A 541 -72.31 16.18 9.29
CA MET A 541 -71.00 15.53 9.47
C MET A 541 -70.41 15.92 10.83
N ASP A 542 -70.06 14.94 11.66
CA ASP A 542 -69.34 15.20 12.92
C ASP A 542 -67.82 15.28 12.69
N TRP A 543 -67.10 15.98 13.57
CA TRP A 543 -65.63 16.08 13.55
C TRP A 543 -65.00 14.70 13.43
N GLN A 544 -65.54 13.72 14.18
CA GLN A 544 -65.00 12.35 14.21
C GLN A 544 -65.13 11.66 12.85
N GLN A 545 -66.21 11.94 12.12
CA GLN A 545 -66.43 11.41 10.78
C GLN A 545 -65.51 12.09 9.76
N LYS A 546 -65.27 13.40 9.90
CA LYS A 546 -64.30 14.13 9.07
C LYS A 546 -62.88 13.58 9.21
N ALA A 547 -62.41 13.40 10.45
CA ALA A 547 -61.08 12.86 10.71
C ALA A 547 -60.92 11.43 10.20
N ALA A 548 -61.96 10.59 10.30
CA ALA A 548 -61.92 9.24 9.76
C ALA A 548 -61.85 9.20 8.23
N VAL A 549 -62.51 10.13 7.52
CA VAL A 549 -62.38 10.25 6.06
C VAL A 549 -61.01 10.80 5.66
N GLU A 550 -60.47 11.78 6.40
CA GLU A 550 -59.10 12.29 6.19
C GLU A 550 -58.03 11.21 6.41
N GLU A 551 -58.20 10.38 7.44
CA GLU A 551 -57.32 9.23 7.72
C GLU A 551 -57.41 8.19 6.60
N ALA A 552 -58.61 7.88 6.12
CA ALA A 552 -58.81 6.95 5.01
C ALA A 552 -58.20 7.46 3.69
N LEU A 553 -58.32 8.77 3.40
CA LEU A 553 -57.65 9.39 2.25
C LEU A 553 -56.12 9.29 2.37
N LYS A 554 -55.57 9.54 3.56
CA LYS A 554 -54.14 9.42 3.79
C LYS A 554 -53.64 7.98 3.61
N LYS A 555 -54.36 7.00 4.15
CA LYS A 555 -54.08 5.57 3.95
C LYS A 555 -54.11 5.19 2.47
N GLN A 556 -55.05 5.75 1.70
CA GLN A 556 -55.13 5.55 0.27
C GLN A 556 -53.93 6.14 -0.49
N GLU A 557 -53.49 7.34 -0.12
CA GLU A 557 -52.33 8.01 -0.73
C GLU A 557 -51.02 7.25 -0.46
N GLU A 558 -50.83 6.77 0.77
CA GLU A 558 -49.72 5.88 1.14
C GLU A 558 -49.74 4.58 0.34
N LEU A 559 -50.92 3.99 0.13
CA LEU A 559 -51.08 2.80 -0.70
C LEU A 559 -50.71 3.05 -2.16
N VAL A 560 -51.14 4.16 -2.75
CA VAL A 560 -50.80 4.54 -4.13
C VAL A 560 -49.29 4.74 -4.27
N SER A 561 -48.66 5.48 -3.37
CA SER A 561 -47.21 5.73 -3.40
C SER A 561 -46.39 4.45 -3.24
N ARG A 562 -46.80 3.54 -2.35
CA ARG A 562 -46.12 2.25 -2.16
C ARG A 562 -46.22 1.35 -3.40
N MET A 563 -47.33 1.41 -4.13
CA MET A 563 -47.50 0.69 -5.39
C MET A 563 -46.64 1.27 -6.51
N GLU A 564 -46.51 2.60 -6.60
CA GLU A 564 -45.60 3.25 -7.54
C GLU A 564 -44.13 2.86 -7.26
N GLN A 565 -43.73 2.81 -5.99
CA GLN A 565 -42.39 2.37 -5.59
C GLN A 565 -42.15 0.89 -5.94
N THR A 566 -43.10 0.01 -5.59
CA THR A 566 -42.99 -1.44 -5.88
C THR A 566 -42.88 -1.69 -7.39
N ALA A 567 -43.58 -0.90 -8.20
CA ALA A 567 -43.49 -0.96 -9.66
C ALA A 567 -42.11 -0.55 -10.19
N GLU A 568 -41.51 0.50 -9.62
CA GLU A 568 -40.21 1.00 -10.05
C GLU A 568 -39.07 0.06 -9.62
N GLU A 569 -39.14 -0.49 -8.42
CA GLU A 569 -38.19 -1.51 -7.95
C GLU A 569 -38.24 -2.77 -8.84
N ALA A 570 -39.45 -3.27 -9.14
CA ALA A 570 -39.62 -4.38 -10.09
C ALA A 570 -39.05 -4.06 -11.50
N ARG A 571 -39.18 -2.81 -11.98
CA ARG A 571 -38.56 -2.38 -13.25
C ARG A 571 -37.03 -2.38 -13.17
N GLN A 572 -36.46 -1.87 -12.09
CA GLN A 572 -35.01 -1.80 -11.91
C GLN A 572 -34.40 -3.19 -11.81
N ASP A 573 -35.01 -4.09 -11.05
CA ASP A 573 -34.55 -5.47 -10.91
C ASP A 573 -34.55 -6.19 -12.24
N VAL A 574 -35.64 -6.05 -13.01
CA VAL A 574 -35.67 -6.67 -14.32
C VAL A 574 -34.66 -6.03 -15.28
N LYS A 575 -34.45 -4.72 -15.21
CA LYS A 575 -33.41 -4.04 -16.01
C LYS A 575 -32.00 -4.53 -15.64
N GLN A 576 -31.71 -4.76 -14.36
CA GLN A 576 -30.44 -5.32 -13.90
C GLN A 576 -30.28 -6.78 -14.36
N GLN A 577 -31.34 -7.59 -14.26
CA GLN A 577 -31.35 -8.95 -14.80
C GLN A 577 -31.19 -8.97 -16.33
N ALA A 578 -31.70 -7.96 -17.05
CA ALA A 578 -31.57 -7.77 -18.50
C ALA A 578 -30.14 -7.59 -18.97
N GLN A 579 -29.29 -6.99 -18.13
CA GLN A 579 -27.92 -6.72 -18.51
C GLN A 579 -27.12 -8.03 -18.57
N GLY A 580 -27.47 -9.02 -17.74
CA GLY A 580 -26.84 -10.35 -17.67
C GLY A 580 -27.27 -11.36 -18.73
N PHE A 581 -28.44 -11.20 -19.36
CA PHE A 581 -29.00 -12.14 -20.34
C PHE A 581 -29.64 -11.40 -21.52
N LYS A 582 -29.44 -11.88 -22.75
CA LYS A 582 -30.28 -11.48 -23.89
C LYS A 582 -31.70 -11.99 -23.63
N PHE A 583 -32.58 -11.13 -23.13
CA PHE A 583 -34.00 -11.47 -22.99
C PHE A 583 -34.60 -11.80 -24.36
N ASP A 584 -35.51 -12.78 -24.38
CA ASP A 584 -36.37 -12.96 -25.55
C ASP A 584 -37.30 -11.74 -25.68
N PRO A 585 -37.63 -11.31 -26.91
CA PRO A 585 -38.52 -10.16 -27.15
C PRO A 585 -39.86 -10.25 -26.40
N GLN A 586 -40.35 -11.48 -26.18
CA GLN A 586 -41.56 -11.73 -25.40
C GLN A 586 -41.44 -11.32 -23.93
N THR A 587 -40.26 -11.48 -23.31
CA THR A 587 -40.03 -11.01 -21.93
C THR A 587 -39.98 -9.48 -21.89
N VAL A 588 -39.34 -8.84 -22.87
CA VAL A 588 -39.30 -7.37 -22.97
C VAL A 588 -40.69 -6.77 -23.15
N GLU A 589 -41.52 -7.38 -23.99
CA GLU A 589 -42.90 -6.94 -24.23
C GLU A 589 -43.77 -7.11 -22.97
N LYS A 590 -43.64 -8.23 -22.25
CA LYS A 590 -44.35 -8.45 -20.99
C LYS A 590 -43.90 -7.53 -19.86
N LEU A 591 -42.66 -7.05 -19.90
CA LEU A 591 -42.19 -6.03 -18.96
C LEU A 591 -42.78 -4.65 -19.25
N ALA A 592 -43.00 -4.34 -20.52
CA ALA A 592 -43.79 -3.17 -20.90
C ALA A 592 -45.26 -3.32 -20.47
N GLU A 593 -45.84 -4.52 -20.57
CA GLU A 593 -47.19 -4.82 -20.05
C GLU A 593 -47.26 -4.64 -18.53
N LEU A 594 -46.27 -5.13 -17.77
CA LEU A 594 -46.20 -4.94 -16.31
C LEU A 594 -46.17 -3.45 -15.94
N LYS A 595 -45.37 -2.66 -16.66
CA LYS A 595 -45.35 -1.20 -16.51
C LYS A 595 -46.74 -0.60 -16.73
N ASN A 596 -47.42 -0.98 -17.81
CA ASN A 596 -48.75 -0.47 -18.12
C ASN A 596 -49.79 -0.87 -17.04
N LEU A 597 -49.69 -2.06 -16.46
CA LEU A 597 -50.56 -2.51 -15.37
C LEU A 597 -50.34 -1.67 -14.10
N PHE A 598 -49.10 -1.39 -13.72
CA PHE A 598 -48.80 -0.56 -12.55
C PHE A 598 -49.17 0.92 -12.74
N ASP A 599 -48.89 1.49 -13.91
CA ASP A 599 -49.29 2.86 -14.26
C ASP A 599 -50.83 3.00 -14.26
N GLN A 600 -51.57 1.91 -14.50
CA GLN A 600 -53.03 1.87 -14.42
C GLN A 600 -53.57 1.68 -13.00
N VAL A 601 -52.81 1.13 -12.04
CA VAL A 601 -53.26 0.96 -10.65
C VAL A 601 -53.37 2.32 -9.96
N ALA A 602 -52.39 3.21 -10.12
CA ALA A 602 -52.40 4.58 -9.58
C ALA A 602 -53.09 5.60 -10.53
N SER A 603 -54.34 5.32 -10.91
CA SER A 603 -54.98 6.02 -12.02
C SER A 603 -55.29 7.50 -11.75
N GLU A 604 -55.33 8.28 -12.84
CA GLU A 604 -55.75 9.68 -12.81
C GLU A 604 -57.17 9.83 -12.25
N GLU A 605 -58.05 8.85 -12.49
CA GLU A 605 -59.39 8.84 -11.90
C GLU A 605 -59.35 8.71 -10.36
N MET A 606 -58.44 7.91 -9.82
CA MET A 606 -58.28 7.75 -8.38
C MET A 606 -57.72 9.02 -7.73
N ARG A 607 -56.75 9.69 -8.39
CA ARG A 607 -56.24 11.01 -7.97
C ARG A 607 -57.34 12.07 -7.95
N GLN A 608 -58.15 12.13 -9.00
CA GLN A 608 -59.30 13.05 -9.06
C GLN A 608 -60.37 12.74 -8.01
N ALA A 609 -60.60 11.46 -7.70
CA ALA A 609 -61.53 11.07 -6.65
C ALA A 609 -61.04 11.52 -5.25
N MET A 610 -59.74 11.40 -4.97
CA MET A 610 -59.11 11.92 -3.74
C MET A 610 -59.22 13.44 -3.66
N GLU A 611 -58.91 14.15 -4.75
CA GLU A 611 -58.98 15.62 -4.79
C GLU A 611 -60.41 16.14 -4.59
N ARG A 612 -61.40 15.54 -5.28
CA ARG A 612 -62.82 15.89 -5.09
C ARG A 612 -63.28 15.63 -3.66
N MET A 613 -62.80 14.56 -3.03
CA MET A 613 -63.09 14.28 -1.63
C MET A 613 -62.48 15.33 -0.70
N GLN A 614 -61.21 15.71 -0.90
CA GLN A 614 -60.56 16.77 -0.12
C GLN A 614 -61.30 18.12 -0.26
N GLN A 615 -61.70 18.49 -1.48
CA GLN A 615 -62.48 19.70 -1.73
C GLN A 615 -63.86 19.65 -1.05
N ALA A 616 -64.55 18.51 -1.10
CA ALA A 616 -65.83 18.32 -0.44
C ALA A 616 -65.71 18.43 1.10
N LEU A 617 -64.63 17.87 1.69
CA LEU A 617 -64.33 17.97 3.12
C LEU A 617 -63.95 19.39 3.58
N GLN A 618 -63.39 20.20 2.69
CA GLN A 618 -63.10 21.61 2.95
C GLN A 618 -64.38 22.46 2.92
N ASN A 619 -65.24 22.22 1.93
CA ASN A 619 -66.48 22.98 1.75
C ASN A 619 -67.58 22.58 2.76
N MET A 620 -67.43 21.45 3.45
CA MET A 620 -68.37 20.92 4.47
C MET A 620 -69.82 20.79 3.96
N ASP A 621 -70.02 20.70 2.63
CA ASP A 621 -71.33 20.50 2.01
C ASP A 621 -71.67 19.01 1.99
N ARG A 622 -72.78 18.63 2.65
CA ARG A 622 -73.20 17.23 2.79
C ARG A 622 -73.42 16.53 1.44
N LYS A 623 -74.06 17.19 0.48
CA LYS A 623 -74.37 16.58 -0.82
C LYS A 623 -73.09 16.37 -1.62
N GLN A 624 -72.16 17.32 -1.55
CA GLN A 624 -70.85 17.19 -2.18
C GLN A 624 -70.00 16.09 -1.53
N ILE A 625 -70.02 15.98 -0.19
CA ILE A 625 -69.30 14.92 0.54
C ILE A 625 -69.91 13.55 0.23
N GLU A 626 -71.23 13.42 0.23
CA GLU A 626 -71.92 12.16 -0.10
C GLU A 626 -71.60 11.72 -1.55
N GLN A 627 -71.64 12.64 -2.51
CA GLN A 627 -71.27 12.37 -3.89
C GLN A 627 -69.77 12.05 -4.05
N ALA A 628 -68.89 12.79 -3.38
CA ALA A 628 -67.45 12.53 -3.42
C ALA A 628 -67.10 11.18 -2.78
N LEU A 629 -67.80 10.80 -1.71
CA LEU A 629 -67.66 9.51 -1.01
C LEU A 629 -68.17 8.33 -1.85
N GLU A 630 -69.27 8.47 -2.57
CA GLU A 630 -69.71 7.46 -3.54
C GLU A 630 -68.75 7.32 -4.73
N ASN A 631 -68.27 8.45 -5.29
CA ASN A 631 -67.30 8.45 -6.38
C ASN A 631 -65.96 7.83 -5.96
N PHE A 632 -65.50 8.15 -4.75
CA PHE A 632 -64.30 7.56 -4.17
C PHE A 632 -64.48 6.07 -3.90
N LYS A 633 -65.63 5.62 -3.38
CA LYS A 633 -65.93 4.19 -3.21
C LYS A 633 -65.88 3.45 -4.56
N PHE A 634 -66.48 4.00 -5.61
CA PHE A 634 -66.43 3.41 -6.94
C PHE A 634 -65.00 3.32 -7.49
N SER A 635 -64.22 4.39 -7.32
CA SER A 635 -62.81 4.43 -7.75
C SER A 635 -61.95 3.45 -6.93
N GLN A 636 -62.26 3.25 -5.65
CA GLN A 636 -61.59 2.28 -4.79
C GLN A 636 -61.88 0.83 -5.20
N GLU A 637 -63.11 0.51 -5.61
CA GLU A 637 -63.46 -0.81 -6.16
C GLU A 637 -62.72 -1.09 -7.46
N GLU A 638 -62.58 -0.07 -8.32
CA GLU A 638 -61.80 -0.17 -9.54
C GLU A 638 -60.31 -0.36 -9.24
N PHE A 639 -59.77 0.39 -8.28
CA PHE A 639 -58.40 0.26 -7.79
C PHE A 639 -58.13 -1.17 -7.28
N GLN A 640 -59.04 -1.76 -6.49
CA GLN A 640 -58.94 -3.15 -6.02
C GLN A 640 -58.87 -4.14 -7.18
N GLN A 641 -59.74 -3.98 -8.19
CA GLN A 641 -59.76 -4.89 -9.34
C GLN A 641 -58.50 -4.77 -10.19
N ARG A 642 -57.97 -3.55 -10.38
CA ARG A 642 -56.71 -3.30 -11.10
C ARG A 642 -55.52 -3.88 -10.34
N LEU A 643 -55.49 -3.74 -9.01
CA LEU A 643 -54.47 -4.33 -8.14
C LEU A 643 -54.50 -5.86 -8.19
N ASP A 644 -55.69 -6.48 -8.06
CA ASP A 644 -55.84 -7.94 -8.13
C ASP A 644 -55.40 -8.49 -9.50
N ALA A 645 -55.69 -7.77 -10.58
CA ALA A 645 -55.24 -8.12 -11.93
C ALA A 645 -53.72 -7.99 -12.08
N ALA A 646 -53.12 -6.91 -11.60
CA ALA A 646 -51.67 -6.70 -11.64
C ALA A 646 -50.91 -7.78 -10.86
N ILE A 647 -51.41 -8.16 -9.67
CA ILE A 647 -50.85 -9.25 -8.86
C ILE A 647 -50.95 -10.59 -9.59
N ALA A 648 -52.10 -10.90 -10.18
CA ALA A 648 -52.30 -12.13 -10.93
C ALA A 648 -51.37 -12.21 -12.16
N SER A 649 -51.24 -11.12 -12.92
CA SER A 649 -50.36 -11.04 -14.09
C SER A 649 -48.89 -11.16 -13.71
N LEU A 650 -48.45 -10.53 -12.61
CA LEU A 650 -47.08 -10.69 -12.10
C LEU A 650 -46.81 -12.14 -11.67
N LYS A 651 -47.77 -12.78 -10.98
CA LYS A 651 -47.67 -14.19 -10.57
C LYS A 651 -47.58 -15.11 -11.79
N GLU A 652 -48.38 -14.87 -12.82
CA GLU A 652 -48.35 -15.61 -14.09
C GLU A 652 -47.02 -15.39 -14.84
N LEU A 653 -46.55 -14.15 -14.96
CA LEU A 653 -45.26 -13.81 -15.57
C LEU A 653 -44.10 -14.55 -14.88
N LYS A 654 -44.08 -14.54 -13.55
CA LYS A 654 -43.10 -15.27 -12.74
C LYS A 654 -43.14 -16.77 -13.03
N GLN A 655 -44.34 -17.36 -13.09
CA GLN A 655 -44.50 -18.78 -13.41
C GLN A 655 -43.97 -19.11 -14.82
N GLU A 656 -44.25 -18.29 -15.82
CA GLU A 656 -43.75 -18.45 -17.18
C GLU A 656 -42.23 -18.26 -17.29
N GLN A 657 -41.67 -17.29 -16.56
CA GLN A 657 -40.22 -17.06 -16.48
C GLN A 657 -39.52 -18.26 -15.84
N MET A 658 -40.03 -18.75 -14.71
CA MET A 658 -39.51 -19.96 -14.06
C MET A 658 -39.59 -21.18 -14.98
N LEU A 659 -40.68 -21.37 -15.73
CA LEU A 659 -40.76 -22.43 -16.76
C LEU A 659 -39.71 -22.27 -17.85
N SER A 660 -39.48 -21.03 -18.31
CA SER A 660 -38.50 -20.73 -19.38
C SER A 660 -37.06 -20.94 -18.90
N LEU A 661 -36.75 -20.54 -17.66
CA LEU A 661 -35.46 -20.75 -17.01
C LEU A 661 -35.19 -22.24 -16.80
N LEU A 662 -36.15 -22.97 -16.23
CA LEU A 662 -36.05 -24.43 -16.05
C LEU A 662 -35.88 -25.14 -17.39
N LYS A 663 -36.59 -24.70 -18.44
CA LYS A 663 -36.41 -25.24 -19.80
C LYS A 663 -34.99 -25.01 -20.29
N GLN A 664 -34.49 -23.78 -20.18
CA GLN A 664 -33.13 -23.45 -20.60
C GLN A 664 -32.08 -24.25 -19.83
N GLU A 665 -32.30 -24.48 -18.53
CA GLU A 665 -31.45 -25.31 -17.69
C GLU A 665 -31.43 -26.76 -18.18
N VAL A 666 -32.60 -27.34 -18.46
CA VAL A 666 -32.71 -28.69 -19.03
C VAL A 666 -32.10 -28.79 -20.43
N ASP A 667 -32.26 -27.76 -21.28
CA ASP A 667 -31.62 -27.70 -22.61
C ASP A 667 -30.08 -27.65 -22.50
N LYS A 668 -29.55 -26.86 -21.56
CA LYS A 668 -28.12 -26.82 -21.28
C LYS A 668 -27.62 -28.16 -20.73
N MET A 669 -28.35 -28.78 -19.79
CA MET A 669 -28.02 -30.11 -19.28
C MET A 669 -28.02 -31.15 -20.41
N ALA A 670 -28.95 -31.08 -21.36
CA ALA A 670 -28.98 -31.95 -22.53
C ALA A 670 -27.76 -31.71 -23.44
N ALA A 671 -27.39 -30.45 -23.70
CA ALA A 671 -26.21 -30.12 -24.49
C ALA A 671 -24.91 -30.58 -23.82
N GLU A 672 -24.78 -30.39 -22.51
CA GLU A 672 -23.64 -30.86 -21.71
C GLU A 672 -23.60 -32.39 -21.66
N GLN A 673 -24.74 -33.06 -21.46
CA GLN A 673 -24.85 -34.52 -21.48
C GLN A 673 -24.41 -35.09 -22.83
N LYS A 674 -24.76 -34.43 -23.94
CA LYS A 674 -24.27 -34.75 -25.29
C LYS A 674 -22.77 -34.53 -25.42
N ALA A 675 -22.24 -33.42 -24.93
CA ALA A 675 -20.79 -33.14 -24.98
C ALA A 675 -19.97 -34.15 -24.17
N VAL A 676 -20.45 -34.56 -22.98
CA VAL A 676 -19.83 -35.61 -22.17
C VAL A 676 -19.85 -36.94 -22.91
N LYS A 677 -20.98 -37.30 -23.55
CA LYS A 677 -21.11 -38.51 -24.37
C LYS A 677 -20.15 -38.53 -25.57
N ASP A 678 -20.08 -37.42 -26.31
CA ASP A 678 -19.23 -37.29 -27.50
C ASP A 678 -17.74 -37.32 -27.12
N SER A 679 -17.38 -36.71 -25.99
CA SER A 679 -16.02 -36.74 -25.45
C SER A 679 -15.63 -38.13 -24.97
N LEU A 680 -16.55 -38.89 -24.37
CA LEU A 680 -16.33 -40.27 -23.96
C LEU A 680 -16.14 -41.20 -25.16
N GLY A 681 -16.82 -40.94 -26.28
CA GLY A 681 -16.68 -41.72 -27.52
C GLY A 681 -15.29 -41.64 -28.17
N LYS A 682 -14.52 -40.61 -27.84
CA LYS A 682 -13.13 -40.43 -28.28
C LYS A 682 -12.13 -41.20 -27.39
N VAL A 683 -12.57 -41.76 -26.26
CA VAL A 683 -11.74 -42.51 -25.31
C VAL A 683 -12.04 -44.01 -25.41
N GLN A 684 -11.21 -44.75 -26.16
CA GLN A 684 -11.37 -46.20 -26.31
C GLN A 684 -10.54 -46.99 -25.28
N GLY A 685 -11.20 -47.93 -24.59
CA GLY A 685 -10.56 -48.98 -23.78
C GLY A 685 -9.85 -48.52 -22.50
N LYS A 686 -10.05 -47.27 -22.06
CA LYS A 686 -9.48 -46.72 -20.82
C LYS A 686 -10.57 -46.06 -19.95
N PRO A 687 -10.41 -46.07 -18.61
CA PRO A 687 -11.27 -45.32 -17.70
C PRO A 687 -11.34 -43.83 -18.08
N ALA A 688 -12.52 -43.24 -17.95
CA ALA A 688 -12.71 -41.83 -18.26
C ALA A 688 -11.92 -40.93 -17.29
N SER A 689 -11.45 -39.78 -17.78
CA SER A 689 -10.79 -38.77 -16.95
C SER A 689 -11.67 -38.35 -15.77
N ASN A 690 -11.04 -38.01 -14.62
CA ASN A 690 -11.75 -37.56 -13.42
C ASN A 690 -12.69 -36.38 -13.68
N ASN A 691 -12.34 -35.48 -14.60
CA ASN A 691 -13.16 -34.34 -14.98
C ASN A 691 -14.48 -34.77 -15.66
N LEU A 692 -14.45 -35.74 -16.59
CA LEU A 692 -15.66 -36.24 -17.25
C LEU A 692 -16.61 -36.93 -16.26
N LYS A 693 -16.06 -37.65 -15.28
CA LYS A 693 -16.85 -38.31 -14.23
C LYS A 693 -17.52 -37.30 -13.29
N GLN A 694 -16.77 -36.28 -12.87
CA GLN A 694 -17.31 -35.19 -12.05
C GLN A 694 -18.43 -34.44 -12.79
N ARG A 695 -18.26 -34.15 -14.09
CA ARG A 695 -19.31 -33.56 -14.92
C ARG A 695 -20.56 -34.44 -14.99
N GLN A 696 -20.41 -35.76 -15.16
CA GLN A 696 -21.55 -36.67 -15.20
C GLN A 696 -22.31 -36.75 -13.87
N GLU A 697 -21.61 -36.74 -12.74
CA GLU A 697 -22.23 -36.72 -11.41
C GLU A 697 -22.89 -35.37 -11.13
N GLN A 698 -22.29 -34.26 -11.57
CA GLN A 698 -22.86 -32.93 -11.43
C GLN A 698 -24.18 -32.81 -12.21
N LEU A 699 -24.22 -33.27 -13.46
CA LEU A 699 -25.45 -33.29 -14.26
C LEU A 699 -26.59 -34.08 -13.58
N ALA A 700 -26.27 -35.17 -12.86
CA ALA A 700 -27.27 -35.93 -12.12
C ALA A 700 -27.84 -35.15 -10.91
N LYS A 701 -26.99 -34.39 -10.21
CA LYS A 701 -27.40 -33.52 -9.09
C LYS A 701 -28.18 -32.29 -9.56
N ASP A 702 -27.77 -31.70 -10.67
CA ASP A 702 -28.44 -30.54 -11.26
C ASP A 702 -29.86 -30.93 -11.70
N LEU A 703 -30.03 -32.10 -12.33
CA LEU A 703 -31.35 -32.64 -12.68
C LEU A 703 -32.22 -32.90 -11.44
N GLU A 704 -31.64 -33.44 -10.36
CA GLU A 704 -32.35 -33.67 -9.09
C GLU A 704 -32.88 -32.36 -8.50
N THR A 705 -32.06 -31.31 -8.53
CA THR A 705 -32.43 -29.96 -8.07
C THR A 705 -33.51 -29.34 -8.95
N SER A 706 -33.35 -29.43 -10.28
CA SER A 706 -34.32 -28.97 -11.27
C SER A 706 -35.69 -29.63 -11.09
N LEU A 707 -35.76 -30.95 -10.83
CA LEU A 707 -37.02 -31.65 -10.57
C LEU A 707 -37.71 -31.18 -9.28
N GLN A 708 -36.95 -30.85 -8.23
CA GLN A 708 -37.53 -30.28 -7.00
C GLN A 708 -38.15 -28.91 -7.27
N GLN A 709 -37.46 -28.05 -8.02
CA GLN A 709 -37.95 -26.73 -8.42
C GLN A 709 -39.19 -26.83 -9.30
N MET A 710 -39.20 -27.75 -10.28
CA MET A 710 -40.38 -28.02 -11.11
C MET A 710 -41.58 -28.49 -10.26
N ASN A 711 -41.36 -29.28 -9.21
CA ASN A 711 -42.44 -29.75 -8.35
C ASN A 711 -43.08 -28.62 -7.52
N GLU A 712 -42.23 -27.74 -6.97
CA GLU A 712 -42.72 -26.56 -6.26
C GLU A 712 -43.47 -25.61 -7.22
N LEU A 713 -42.92 -25.37 -8.42
CA LEU A 713 -43.59 -24.59 -9.46
C LEU A 713 -44.94 -25.20 -9.86
N ALA A 714 -45.00 -26.52 -10.05
CA ALA A 714 -46.25 -27.21 -10.36
C ALA A 714 -47.30 -27.04 -9.25
N LYS A 715 -46.89 -26.99 -7.97
CA LYS A 715 -47.79 -26.73 -6.84
C LYS A 715 -48.31 -25.29 -6.89
N GLN A 716 -47.45 -24.32 -7.12
CA GLN A 716 -47.83 -22.90 -7.24
C GLN A 716 -48.76 -22.63 -8.43
N MET A 717 -48.60 -23.38 -9.52
CA MET A 717 -49.43 -23.29 -10.72
C MET A 717 -50.78 -24.00 -10.58
N SER A 718 -50.96 -24.88 -9.59
CA SER A 718 -52.23 -25.59 -9.39
C SER A 718 -53.39 -24.64 -9.10
N GLU A 719 -53.08 -23.49 -8.50
CA GLU A 719 -53.97 -22.35 -8.35
C GLU A 719 -53.80 -21.39 -9.53
N GLY A 720 -54.73 -21.42 -10.48
CA GLY A 720 -54.77 -20.50 -11.62
C GLY A 720 -54.39 -21.13 -12.97
N ASN A 721 -53.47 -22.12 -13.00
CA ASN A 721 -52.98 -22.77 -14.23
C ASN A 721 -52.97 -24.31 -14.14
N PRO A 722 -54.13 -24.96 -13.90
CA PRO A 722 -54.20 -26.41 -13.62
C PRO A 722 -53.72 -27.29 -14.78
N GLU A 723 -53.99 -26.92 -16.04
CA GLU A 723 -53.57 -27.70 -17.20
C GLU A 723 -52.03 -27.71 -17.34
N ALA A 724 -51.41 -26.55 -17.15
CA ALA A 724 -49.96 -26.41 -17.19
C ALA A 724 -49.28 -27.11 -16.00
N SER A 725 -49.85 -27.03 -14.79
CA SER A 725 -49.42 -27.81 -13.61
C SER A 725 -49.45 -29.31 -13.90
N GLN A 726 -50.51 -29.81 -14.54
CA GLN A 726 -50.65 -31.22 -14.88
C GLN A 726 -49.61 -31.66 -15.92
N LYS A 727 -49.40 -30.91 -16.99
CA LYS A 727 -48.36 -31.22 -18.00
C LYS A 727 -46.97 -31.25 -17.37
N LEU A 728 -46.64 -30.29 -16.51
CA LEU A 728 -45.36 -30.26 -15.80
C LEU A 728 -45.18 -31.49 -14.90
N LYS A 729 -46.21 -31.87 -14.14
CA LYS A 729 -46.22 -33.09 -13.30
C LYS A 729 -46.03 -34.36 -14.12
N GLN A 730 -46.68 -34.46 -15.29
CA GLN A 730 -46.52 -35.61 -16.17
C GLN A 730 -45.09 -35.74 -16.70
N SER A 731 -44.48 -34.63 -17.13
CA SER A 731 -43.10 -34.63 -17.60
C SER A 731 -42.09 -35.01 -16.51
N MET A 732 -42.27 -34.49 -15.28
CA MET A 732 -41.47 -34.89 -14.12
C MET A 732 -41.64 -36.38 -13.78
N GLN A 733 -42.88 -36.87 -13.76
CA GLN A 733 -43.15 -38.28 -13.46
C GLN A 733 -42.55 -39.21 -14.52
N LYS A 734 -42.53 -38.80 -15.79
CA LYS A 734 -41.90 -39.57 -16.88
C LYS A 734 -40.39 -39.67 -16.69
N ALA A 735 -39.71 -38.57 -16.35
CA ALA A 735 -38.28 -38.58 -16.03
C ALA A 735 -37.95 -39.41 -14.77
N GLN A 736 -38.83 -39.37 -13.75
CA GLN A 736 -38.67 -40.19 -12.55
C GLN A 736 -38.90 -41.69 -12.83
N SER A 737 -39.92 -42.05 -13.59
CA SER A 737 -40.24 -43.45 -13.92
C SER A 737 -39.21 -44.08 -14.87
N GLN A 738 -38.61 -43.28 -15.74
CA GLN A 738 -37.48 -43.68 -16.58
C GLN A 738 -36.16 -43.75 -15.79
N ASN A 739 -36.14 -43.43 -14.49
CA ASN A 739 -34.97 -43.48 -13.61
C ASN A 739 -33.77 -42.67 -14.15
N THR A 740 -34.01 -41.54 -14.81
CA THR A 740 -32.99 -40.75 -15.54
C THR A 740 -31.78 -40.39 -14.66
N ILE A 741 -32.01 -39.95 -13.41
CA ILE A 741 -30.93 -39.67 -12.44
C ILE A 741 -30.08 -40.92 -12.16
N GLN A 742 -30.72 -42.08 -12.01
CA GLN A 742 -29.99 -43.33 -11.78
C GLN A 742 -29.21 -43.76 -13.02
N LYS A 743 -29.76 -43.58 -14.23
CA LYS A 743 -29.02 -43.82 -15.49
C LYS A 743 -27.78 -42.95 -15.58
N MET A 744 -27.87 -41.67 -15.23
CA MET A 744 -26.74 -40.74 -15.21
C MET A 744 -25.66 -41.14 -14.18
N ARG A 745 -26.06 -41.51 -12.95
CA ARG A 745 -25.14 -42.02 -11.91
C ARG A 745 -24.51 -43.37 -12.31
N GLN A 746 -25.28 -44.25 -12.94
CA GLN A 746 -24.78 -45.53 -13.46
C GLN A 746 -23.78 -45.30 -14.61
N ALA A 747 -24.04 -44.35 -15.51
CA ALA A 747 -23.10 -43.95 -16.55
C ALA A 747 -21.77 -43.49 -15.93
N GLY A 748 -21.81 -42.66 -14.87
CA GLY A 748 -20.62 -42.26 -14.11
C GLY A 748 -19.82 -43.45 -13.56
N ARG A 749 -20.49 -44.44 -12.95
CA ARG A 749 -19.84 -45.68 -12.47
C ARG A 749 -19.28 -46.56 -13.59
N LYS A 750 -19.97 -46.62 -14.74
CA LYS A 750 -19.51 -47.35 -15.94
C LYS A 750 -18.29 -46.68 -16.58
N MET A 751 -18.22 -45.34 -16.50
CA MET A 751 -17.04 -44.56 -16.88
C MET A 751 -15.84 -44.82 -15.95
N GLU A 752 -16.08 -45.10 -14.66
CA GLU A 752 -15.04 -45.50 -13.69
C GLU A 752 -14.47 -46.89 -13.97
N SER A 753 -15.32 -47.85 -14.34
CA SER A 753 -14.91 -49.21 -14.67
C SER A 753 -14.34 -49.37 -16.09
N GLY A 754 -14.25 -48.28 -16.87
CA GLY A 754 -13.77 -48.30 -18.26
C GLY A 754 -14.75 -48.91 -19.28
N GLN A 755 -16.01 -49.15 -18.87
CA GLN A 755 -17.09 -49.67 -19.71
C GLN A 755 -17.75 -48.54 -20.51
N ASN A 756 -16.94 -47.85 -21.34
CA ASN A 756 -17.33 -46.60 -21.99
C ASN A 756 -18.50 -46.77 -22.98
N GLN A 757 -18.64 -47.91 -23.65
CA GLN A 757 -19.76 -48.17 -24.58
C GLN A 757 -21.11 -48.28 -23.83
N GLU A 758 -21.15 -48.99 -22.70
CA GLU A 758 -22.35 -49.09 -21.87
C GLU A 758 -22.70 -47.73 -21.23
N ALA A 759 -21.69 -46.98 -20.79
CA ALA A 759 -21.88 -45.62 -20.31
C ALA A 759 -22.49 -44.70 -21.39
N GLN A 760 -22.02 -44.79 -22.65
CA GLN A 760 -22.60 -44.02 -23.76
C GLN A 760 -24.06 -44.39 -24.06
N GLY A 761 -24.44 -45.66 -23.89
CA GLY A 761 -25.83 -46.10 -24.01
C GLY A 761 -26.73 -45.41 -22.97
N LEU A 762 -26.32 -45.47 -21.70
CA LEU A 762 -27.03 -44.80 -20.59
C LEU A 762 -27.08 -43.27 -20.76
N GLN A 763 -26.01 -42.66 -21.26
CA GLN A 763 -25.96 -41.22 -21.55
C GLN A 763 -26.89 -40.83 -22.70
N GLN A 764 -27.05 -41.69 -23.72
CA GLN A 764 -27.99 -41.44 -24.82
C GLN A 764 -29.44 -41.55 -24.35
N GLU A 765 -29.75 -42.51 -23.48
CA GLU A 765 -31.08 -42.59 -22.86
C GLU A 765 -31.37 -41.37 -22.00
N ALA A 766 -30.42 -40.97 -21.15
CA ALA A 766 -30.56 -39.77 -20.33
C ALA A 766 -30.72 -38.50 -21.17
N LEU A 767 -30.02 -38.40 -22.30
CA LEU A 767 -30.18 -37.30 -23.26
C LEU A 767 -31.61 -37.25 -23.82
N THR A 768 -32.18 -38.39 -24.20
CA THR A 768 -33.57 -38.49 -24.68
C THR A 768 -34.54 -38.04 -23.59
N ASP A 769 -34.39 -38.55 -22.36
CA ASP A 769 -35.24 -38.19 -21.23
C ASP A 769 -35.18 -36.67 -20.92
N LEU A 770 -33.99 -36.05 -21.00
CA LEU A 770 -33.80 -34.60 -20.84
C LEU A 770 -34.49 -33.80 -21.96
N THR A 771 -34.39 -34.24 -23.22
CA THR A 771 -35.08 -33.57 -24.33
C THR A 771 -36.61 -33.64 -24.21
N GLU A 772 -37.14 -34.76 -23.74
CA GLU A 772 -38.58 -34.89 -23.45
C GLU A 772 -39.01 -34.01 -22.28
N LEU A 773 -38.18 -33.89 -21.23
CA LEU A 773 -38.43 -32.99 -20.10
C LEU A 773 -38.47 -31.52 -20.54
N SER A 774 -37.56 -31.10 -21.42
CA SER A 774 -37.56 -29.77 -22.05
C SER A 774 -38.83 -29.52 -22.87
N ALA A 775 -39.24 -30.49 -23.69
CA ALA A 775 -40.49 -30.42 -24.45
C ALA A 775 -41.71 -30.34 -23.52
N GLY A 776 -41.66 -31.03 -22.38
CA GLY A 776 -42.66 -30.95 -21.31
C GLY A 776 -42.81 -29.56 -20.70
N LEU A 777 -41.70 -28.90 -20.38
CA LEU A 777 -41.66 -27.52 -19.89
C LEU A 777 -42.21 -26.54 -20.93
N GLN A 778 -41.86 -26.72 -22.20
CA GLN A 778 -42.45 -25.95 -23.30
C GLN A 778 -43.97 -26.21 -23.42
N GLY A 779 -44.40 -27.46 -23.27
CA GLY A 779 -45.81 -27.85 -23.28
C GLY A 779 -46.61 -27.22 -22.14
N ALA A 780 -46.02 -27.10 -20.95
CA ALA A 780 -46.60 -26.39 -19.81
C ALA A 780 -46.73 -24.88 -20.09
N LYS A 781 -45.68 -24.24 -20.63
CA LYS A 781 -45.71 -22.83 -21.05
C LYS A 781 -46.79 -22.58 -22.10
N ASN A 782 -46.90 -23.44 -23.11
CA ASN A 782 -47.93 -23.34 -24.14
C ASN A 782 -49.35 -23.55 -23.58
N ALA A 783 -49.52 -24.43 -22.58
CA ALA A 783 -50.81 -24.63 -21.93
C ALA A 783 -51.28 -23.38 -21.16
N MET A 784 -50.36 -22.64 -20.53
CA MET A 784 -50.69 -21.35 -19.90
C MET A 784 -51.25 -20.36 -20.94
N GLY A 785 -50.54 -20.19 -22.06
CA GLY A 785 -51.00 -19.31 -23.15
C GLY A 785 -52.36 -19.72 -23.75
N SER A 786 -52.58 -21.03 -23.93
CA SER A 786 -53.86 -21.58 -24.41
C SER A 786 -55.00 -21.35 -23.42
N GLN A 787 -54.78 -21.58 -22.13
CA GLN A 787 -55.79 -21.40 -21.08
C GLN A 787 -56.21 -19.92 -20.99
N ARG A 788 -55.24 -19.00 -21.08
CA ARG A 788 -55.49 -17.55 -21.14
C ARG A 788 -56.32 -17.17 -22.36
N SER A 789 -55.95 -17.65 -23.54
CA SER A 789 -56.68 -17.45 -24.80
C SER A 789 -58.13 -17.96 -24.71
N GLN A 790 -58.37 -19.16 -24.17
CA GLN A 790 -59.71 -19.72 -24.03
C GLN A 790 -60.59 -18.93 -23.06
N ALA A 791 -60.01 -18.47 -21.93
CA ALA A 791 -60.70 -17.60 -20.99
C ALA A 791 -61.08 -16.26 -21.65
N ALA A 792 -60.16 -15.68 -22.44
CA ALA A 792 -60.40 -14.48 -23.24
C ALA A 792 -61.58 -14.66 -24.21
N SER A 793 -61.53 -15.71 -25.02
CA SER A 793 -62.57 -16.03 -26.01
C SER A 793 -63.92 -16.27 -25.35
N LYS A 794 -63.97 -16.93 -24.18
CA LYS A 794 -65.22 -17.14 -23.44
C LYS A 794 -65.80 -15.80 -22.97
N ALA A 795 -64.98 -14.94 -22.36
CA ALA A 795 -65.41 -13.63 -21.89
C ALA A 795 -65.88 -12.73 -23.04
N MET A 796 -65.17 -12.73 -24.17
CA MET A 796 -65.57 -12.01 -25.40
C MET A 796 -66.93 -12.47 -25.91
N ARG A 797 -67.18 -13.79 -25.96
CA ARG A 797 -68.48 -14.35 -26.38
C ARG A 797 -69.61 -13.97 -25.44
N GLU A 798 -69.36 -13.95 -24.14
CA GLU A 798 -70.35 -13.52 -23.15
C GLU A 798 -70.70 -12.04 -23.32
N LYS A 799 -69.72 -11.17 -23.57
CA LYS A 799 -69.96 -9.75 -23.85
C LYS A 799 -70.63 -9.50 -25.19
N ALA A 800 -70.28 -10.26 -26.23
CA ALA A 800 -71.00 -10.22 -27.49
C ALA A 800 -72.49 -10.57 -27.30
N LYS A 801 -72.82 -11.58 -26.50
CA LYS A 801 -74.23 -11.92 -26.16
C LYS A 801 -74.94 -10.79 -25.43
N GLU A 802 -74.25 -10.12 -24.50
CA GLU A 802 -74.78 -8.96 -23.77
C GLU A 802 -75.07 -7.79 -24.72
N LEU A 803 -74.19 -7.52 -25.68
CA LEU A 803 -74.38 -6.50 -26.72
C LEU A 803 -75.49 -6.84 -27.70
N ILE A 804 -75.64 -8.10 -28.11
CA ILE A 804 -76.76 -8.56 -28.95
C ILE A 804 -78.08 -8.33 -28.22
N LYS A 805 -78.16 -8.66 -26.92
CA LYS A 805 -79.36 -8.42 -26.10
C LYS A 805 -79.67 -6.93 -25.99
N LEU A 806 -78.65 -6.10 -25.80
CA LEU A 806 -78.80 -4.65 -25.75
C LEU A 806 -79.28 -4.08 -27.11
N SER A 807 -78.75 -4.62 -28.21
CA SER A 807 -79.18 -4.28 -29.58
C SER A 807 -80.64 -4.62 -29.83
N GLN A 808 -81.10 -5.80 -29.38
CA GLN A 808 -82.52 -6.20 -29.44
C GLN A 808 -83.42 -5.27 -28.62
N GLN A 809 -82.97 -4.82 -27.46
CA GLN A 809 -83.73 -3.85 -26.65
C GLN A 809 -83.77 -2.47 -27.30
N GLN A 810 -82.69 -2.05 -27.96
CA GLN A 810 -82.65 -0.82 -28.76
C GLN A 810 -83.58 -0.90 -29.98
N GLU A 811 -83.62 -2.04 -30.68
CA GLU A 811 -84.57 -2.30 -31.77
C GLU A 811 -86.03 -2.19 -31.30
N GLN A 812 -86.38 -2.82 -30.18
CA GLN A 812 -87.73 -2.72 -29.61
C GLN A 812 -88.10 -1.28 -29.24
N LEU A 813 -87.13 -0.50 -28.74
CA LEU A 813 -87.34 0.92 -28.47
C LEU A 813 -87.52 1.72 -29.76
N ASN A 814 -86.74 1.42 -30.82
CA ASN A 814 -86.88 2.01 -32.14
C ASN A 814 -88.28 1.77 -32.74
N GLN A 815 -88.80 0.54 -32.65
CA GLN A 815 -90.17 0.19 -33.09
C GLN A 815 -91.24 0.97 -32.30
N LYS A 816 -91.04 1.14 -31.00
CA LYS A 816 -91.94 1.94 -30.14
C LYS A 816 -91.91 3.43 -30.47
N MET A 817 -90.78 3.95 -30.95
CA MET A 817 -90.66 5.33 -31.45
C MET A 817 -91.37 5.52 -32.79
N GLU A 818 -91.36 4.52 -33.68
CA GLU A 818 -92.03 4.58 -34.98
C GLU A 818 -93.57 4.51 -34.90
N ASN A 819 -94.12 3.78 -33.92
CA ASN A 819 -95.56 3.62 -33.75
C ASN A 819 -96.29 4.87 -33.19
N GLY A 820 -95.58 5.96 -32.88
CA GLY A 820 -96.12 7.31 -32.62
C GLY A 820 -97.05 7.50 -31.40
N SER A 821 -97.42 6.42 -30.69
CA SER A 821 -98.49 6.42 -29.67
C SER A 821 -97.97 6.44 -28.22
N ASN A 822 -96.66 6.62 -28.02
CA ASN A 822 -96.00 6.51 -26.71
C ASN A 822 -95.53 7.88 -26.19
N ASP A 823 -95.54 8.06 -24.86
CA ASP A 823 -95.05 9.27 -24.19
C ASP A 823 -93.55 9.51 -24.46
N PRO A 824 -93.16 10.65 -25.07
CA PRO A 824 -91.75 11.01 -25.32
C PRO A 824 -90.87 10.97 -24.07
N VAL A 825 -91.43 11.25 -22.89
CA VAL A 825 -90.69 11.22 -21.61
C VAL A 825 -90.36 9.79 -21.20
N ASP A 826 -91.30 8.84 -21.36
CA ASP A 826 -91.06 7.40 -21.11
C ASP A 826 -90.03 6.83 -22.09
N LEU A 827 -90.12 7.21 -23.37
CA LEU A 827 -89.16 6.80 -24.39
C LEU A 827 -87.76 7.34 -24.10
N ALA A 828 -87.64 8.63 -23.73
CA ALA A 828 -86.36 9.25 -23.35
C ALA A 828 -85.74 8.54 -22.13
N TRP A 829 -86.56 8.23 -21.12
CA TRP A 829 -86.10 7.51 -19.93
C TRP A 829 -85.59 6.11 -20.26
N ARG A 830 -86.35 5.34 -21.07
CA ARG A 830 -85.91 4.00 -21.54
C ARG A 830 -84.62 4.08 -22.36
N GLN A 831 -84.48 5.10 -23.21
CA GLN A 831 -83.27 5.33 -24.01
C GLN A 831 -82.05 5.61 -23.12
N GLN A 832 -82.23 6.39 -22.05
CA GLN A 832 -81.18 6.69 -21.06
C GLN A 832 -80.83 5.45 -20.20
N VAL A 833 -81.78 4.54 -19.97
CA VAL A 833 -81.49 3.24 -19.33
C VAL A 833 -80.61 2.37 -20.24
N LEU A 834 -80.91 2.28 -21.54
CA LEU A 834 -80.09 1.54 -22.50
C LEU A 834 -78.69 2.15 -22.65
N GLN A 835 -78.58 3.47 -22.67
CA GLN A 835 -77.29 4.18 -22.70
C GLN A 835 -76.42 3.82 -21.48
N ARG A 836 -77.00 3.81 -20.28
CA ARG A 836 -76.29 3.42 -19.05
C ARG A 836 -75.88 1.95 -19.06
N GLN A 837 -76.70 1.07 -19.64
CA GLN A 837 -76.35 -0.33 -19.82
C GLN A 837 -75.20 -0.49 -20.84
N ALA A 838 -75.23 0.22 -21.97
CA ALA A 838 -74.13 0.26 -22.95
C ALA A 838 -72.82 0.73 -22.31
N ALA A 839 -72.86 1.79 -21.50
CA ALA A 839 -71.71 2.30 -20.77
C ALA A 839 -71.14 1.28 -19.76
N ARG A 840 -72.00 0.51 -19.08
CA ARG A 840 -71.57 -0.59 -18.19
C ARG A 840 -70.95 -1.75 -18.97
N VAL A 841 -71.50 -2.11 -20.12
CA VAL A 841 -70.90 -3.15 -20.98
C VAL A 841 -69.55 -2.68 -21.49
N LYS A 842 -69.41 -1.39 -21.85
CA LYS A 842 -68.13 -0.78 -22.24
C LYS A 842 -67.12 -0.86 -21.10
N GLN A 843 -67.50 -0.44 -19.90
CA GLN A 843 -66.61 -0.52 -18.73
C GLN A 843 -66.13 -1.95 -18.49
N LYS A 844 -67.03 -2.94 -18.53
CA LYS A 844 -66.67 -4.36 -18.39
C LYS A 844 -65.84 -4.90 -19.57
N LEU A 845 -66.01 -4.32 -20.76
CA LEU A 845 -65.21 -4.68 -21.93
C LEU A 845 -63.80 -4.09 -21.80
N ASP A 846 -63.69 -2.85 -21.34
CA ASP A 846 -62.42 -2.19 -21.03
C ASP A 846 -61.70 -2.93 -19.87
N GLU A 847 -62.43 -3.44 -18.87
CA GLU A 847 -61.90 -4.35 -17.83
C GLU A 847 -61.33 -5.66 -18.42
N LEU A 848 -61.97 -6.23 -19.45
CA LEU A 848 -61.43 -7.39 -20.14
C LEU A 848 -60.18 -7.03 -20.94
N THR A 849 -60.12 -5.85 -21.57
CA THR A 849 -58.93 -5.37 -22.28
C THR A 849 -57.77 -5.21 -21.31
N ARG A 850 -58.08 -4.73 -20.09
CA ARG A 850 -57.13 -4.53 -18.99
C ARG A 850 -56.69 -5.84 -18.32
N LYS A 851 -57.46 -6.92 -18.41
CA LYS A 851 -57.08 -8.28 -17.95
C LYS A 851 -56.19 -9.03 -18.96
N ASN A 852 -55.35 -8.31 -19.70
CA ASN A 852 -54.42 -8.87 -20.67
C ASN A 852 -55.06 -9.68 -21.82
N PHE A 853 -56.31 -9.35 -22.18
CA PHE A 853 -56.97 -9.92 -23.35
C PHE A 853 -56.90 -8.93 -24.52
N LEU A 854 -56.29 -9.36 -25.63
CA LEU A 854 -56.24 -8.58 -26.87
C LEU A 854 -57.65 -8.43 -27.44
N LEU A 855 -58.31 -7.33 -27.12
CA LEU A 855 -59.60 -6.98 -27.69
C LEU A 855 -59.41 -6.13 -28.94
N SER A 856 -60.30 -6.28 -29.92
CA SER A 856 -60.31 -5.40 -31.09
C SER A 856 -60.65 -3.98 -30.65
N PRO A 857 -59.81 -2.96 -30.93
CA PRO A 857 -60.12 -1.56 -30.70
C PRO A 857 -61.46 -1.14 -31.35
N GLN A 858 -61.82 -1.81 -32.45
CA GLN A 858 -63.06 -1.58 -33.18
C GLN A 858 -64.29 -1.93 -32.34
N ALA A 859 -64.22 -2.95 -31.46
CA ALA A 859 -65.32 -3.32 -30.59
C ALA A 859 -65.61 -2.24 -29.53
N SER A 860 -64.56 -1.70 -28.91
CA SER A 860 -64.70 -0.65 -27.89
C SER A 860 -65.11 0.70 -28.52
N GLN A 861 -64.54 1.04 -29.68
CA GLN A 861 -64.93 2.24 -30.45
C GLN A 861 -66.40 2.20 -30.88
N ALA A 862 -66.85 1.12 -31.52
CA ALA A 862 -68.24 0.98 -31.94
C ALA A 862 -69.21 1.05 -30.76
N LEU A 863 -68.85 0.49 -29.61
CA LEU A 863 -69.67 0.57 -28.40
C LEU A 863 -69.72 1.98 -27.79
N GLN A 864 -68.60 2.72 -27.83
CA GLN A 864 -68.53 4.11 -27.40
C GLN A 864 -69.40 5.01 -28.29
N GLU A 865 -69.33 4.82 -29.61
CA GLU A 865 -70.18 5.52 -30.56
C GLU A 865 -71.66 5.15 -30.39
N ALA A 866 -71.97 3.88 -30.11
CA ALA A 866 -73.34 3.46 -29.81
C ALA A 866 -73.89 4.20 -28.58
N ALA A 867 -73.13 4.28 -27.49
CA ALA A 867 -73.54 4.98 -26.27
C ALA A 867 -73.78 6.48 -26.53
N LYS A 868 -72.94 7.12 -27.36
CA LYS A 868 -73.11 8.51 -27.79
C LYS A 868 -74.38 8.70 -28.63
N GLN A 869 -74.68 7.78 -29.54
CA GLN A 869 -75.91 7.84 -30.34
C GLN A 869 -77.17 7.59 -29.51
N MET A 870 -77.09 6.75 -28.47
CA MET A 870 -78.17 6.59 -27.49
C MET A 870 -78.39 7.86 -26.66
N GLU A 871 -77.33 8.57 -26.28
CA GLU A 871 -77.42 9.86 -25.60
C GLU A 871 -78.10 10.92 -26.48
N ASN A 872 -77.68 11.03 -27.75
CA ASN A 872 -78.33 11.89 -28.74
C ASN A 872 -79.81 11.55 -28.94
N SER A 873 -80.15 10.26 -28.95
CA SER A 873 -81.52 9.78 -29.05
C SER A 873 -82.36 10.20 -27.83
N ALA A 874 -81.81 10.03 -26.62
CA ALA A 874 -82.49 10.43 -25.39
C ALA A 874 -82.74 11.95 -25.33
N SER A 875 -81.73 12.76 -25.68
CA SER A 875 -81.86 14.23 -25.72
C SER A 875 -82.89 14.66 -26.76
N SER A 876 -82.87 14.05 -27.94
CA SER A 876 -83.83 14.35 -29.01
C SER A 876 -85.27 13.99 -28.61
N LEU A 877 -85.48 12.92 -27.84
CA LEU A 877 -86.79 12.55 -27.29
C LEU A 877 -87.26 13.56 -26.24
N SER A 878 -86.37 13.99 -25.34
CA SER A 878 -86.67 15.03 -24.34
C SER A 878 -87.00 16.38 -24.96
N GLU A 879 -86.45 16.68 -26.14
CA GLU A 879 -86.73 17.88 -26.93
C GLU A 879 -87.95 17.74 -27.88
N GLY A 880 -88.63 16.59 -27.88
CA GLY A 880 -89.79 16.34 -28.76
C GLY A 880 -89.44 16.06 -30.22
N ARG A 881 -88.16 15.85 -30.56
CA ARG A 881 -87.67 15.54 -31.92
C ARG A 881 -87.62 14.03 -32.17
N GLY A 882 -88.78 13.38 -32.17
CA GLY A 882 -88.90 11.92 -32.29
C GLY A 882 -88.25 11.31 -33.55
N GLN A 883 -88.28 12.00 -34.69
CA GLN A 883 -87.66 11.52 -35.93
C GLN A 883 -86.12 11.46 -35.85
N GLN A 884 -85.50 12.48 -35.25
CA GLN A 884 -84.04 12.55 -35.03
C GLN A 884 -83.59 11.56 -33.93
N ALA A 885 -84.46 11.32 -32.95
CA ALA A 885 -84.25 10.25 -31.98
C ALA A 885 -84.25 8.87 -32.63
N GLY A 886 -85.24 8.58 -33.49
CA GLY A 886 -85.34 7.32 -34.22
C GLY A 886 -84.11 7.04 -35.10
N THR A 887 -83.56 8.05 -35.79
CA THR A 887 -82.33 7.89 -36.58
C THR A 887 -81.12 7.59 -35.70
N SER A 888 -80.98 8.29 -34.57
CA SER A 888 -79.88 8.08 -33.62
C SER A 888 -79.98 6.71 -32.94
N GLY A 889 -81.20 6.28 -32.60
CA GLY A 889 -81.47 4.94 -32.03
C GLY A 889 -81.18 3.79 -33.01
N LYS A 890 -81.45 3.96 -34.31
CA LYS A 890 -81.07 2.98 -35.35
C LYS A 890 -79.55 2.94 -35.58
N ALA A 891 -78.89 4.09 -35.57
CA ALA A 891 -77.42 4.15 -35.65
C ALA A 891 -76.76 3.45 -34.45
N ALA A 892 -77.28 3.69 -33.24
CA ALA A 892 -76.82 3.01 -32.03
C ALA A 892 -76.96 1.48 -32.15
N GLN A 893 -78.09 1.00 -32.67
CA GLN A 893 -78.34 -0.42 -32.88
C GLN A 893 -77.31 -1.07 -33.84
N GLY A 894 -77.01 -0.41 -34.98
CA GLY A 894 -76.00 -0.89 -35.93
C GLY A 894 -74.60 -0.99 -35.30
N LEU A 895 -74.22 0.03 -34.52
CA LEU A 895 -72.93 0.09 -33.82
C LEU A 895 -72.80 -0.98 -32.72
N LEU A 896 -73.89 -1.32 -32.03
CA LEU A 896 -73.89 -2.45 -31.08
C LEU A 896 -73.67 -3.80 -31.76
N ASN A 897 -74.31 -4.01 -32.92
CA ASN A 897 -74.13 -5.23 -33.70
C ASN A 897 -72.71 -5.32 -34.27
N GLN A 898 -72.13 -4.21 -34.72
CA GLN A 898 -70.73 -4.13 -35.15
C GLN A 898 -69.77 -4.46 -34.01
N SER A 899 -70.01 -3.91 -32.81
CA SER A 899 -69.23 -4.22 -31.62
C SER A 899 -69.33 -5.71 -31.25
N ALA A 900 -70.55 -6.29 -31.25
CA ALA A 900 -70.76 -7.71 -30.98
C ALA A 900 -70.06 -8.61 -32.02
N ALA A 901 -70.14 -8.26 -33.31
CA ALA A 901 -69.47 -8.99 -34.38
C ALA A 901 -67.95 -8.94 -34.25
N ALA A 902 -67.39 -7.77 -33.94
CA ALA A 902 -65.96 -7.62 -33.68
C ALA A 902 -65.50 -8.49 -32.49
N LEU A 903 -66.28 -8.57 -31.41
CA LEU A 903 -65.98 -9.45 -30.28
C LEU A 903 -66.08 -10.94 -30.62
N ILE A 904 -67.06 -11.35 -31.43
CA ILE A 904 -67.16 -12.73 -31.91
C ILE A 904 -65.96 -13.08 -32.79
N GLN A 905 -65.59 -12.19 -33.71
CA GLN A 905 -64.44 -12.35 -34.60
C GLN A 905 -63.12 -12.42 -33.83
N SER A 906 -62.91 -11.54 -32.85
CA SER A 906 -61.76 -11.59 -31.93
C SER A 906 -61.76 -12.89 -31.12
N SER A 907 -62.93 -13.37 -30.66
CA SER A 907 -63.03 -14.62 -29.91
C SER A 907 -62.63 -15.86 -30.71
N SER A 908 -62.79 -15.83 -32.05
CA SER A 908 -62.32 -16.88 -32.96
C SER A 908 -60.84 -16.74 -33.36
N LYS A 909 -60.29 -15.52 -33.33
CA LYS A 909 -58.90 -15.22 -33.70
C LYS A 909 -57.92 -15.26 -32.53
N SER A 910 -58.40 -15.33 -31.29
CA SER A 910 -57.59 -15.30 -30.05
C SER A 910 -56.63 -16.49 -29.86
N GLY A 911 -56.56 -17.45 -30.79
CA GLY A 911 -55.64 -18.60 -30.73
C GLY A 911 -54.16 -18.30 -31.03
N GLY A 912 -53.82 -17.08 -31.44
CA GLY A 912 -52.45 -16.64 -31.71
C GLY A 912 -52.00 -15.53 -30.75
N SER A 913 -50.84 -15.73 -30.15
CA SER A 913 -50.11 -14.78 -29.29
C SER A 913 -49.85 -13.44 -30.02
N SER A 914 -50.15 -12.30 -29.37
CA SER A 914 -49.79 -10.96 -29.87
C SER A 914 -48.29 -10.69 -29.89
N GLY A 915 -47.87 -9.85 -30.85
CA GLY A 915 -46.65 -9.03 -30.75
C GLY A 915 -45.40 -9.64 -31.37
N SER A 916 -45.03 -9.19 -32.58
CA SER A 916 -43.80 -9.47 -33.37
C SER A 916 -43.45 -10.94 -33.70
N GLY A 917 -43.82 -11.91 -32.86
CA GLY A 917 -43.82 -13.35 -33.17
C GLY A 917 -44.88 -13.75 -34.20
N ASP A 918 -45.88 -12.90 -34.42
CA ASP A 918 -46.91 -13.05 -35.46
C ASP A 918 -46.25 -13.05 -36.86
N MET A 919 -45.21 -12.25 -37.08
CA MET A 919 -44.55 -12.15 -38.39
C MET A 919 -43.72 -13.40 -38.72
N MET A 920 -42.99 -13.94 -37.75
CA MET A 920 -42.21 -15.15 -37.95
C MET A 920 -43.08 -16.40 -37.90
N GLY A 921 -44.10 -16.42 -37.04
CA GLY A 921 -45.07 -17.51 -36.94
C GLY A 921 -45.98 -17.62 -38.18
N ASP A 922 -46.47 -16.50 -38.71
CA ASP A 922 -47.24 -16.47 -39.97
C ASP A 922 -46.36 -16.98 -41.13
N LEU A 923 -45.12 -16.52 -41.21
CA LEU A 923 -44.20 -16.86 -42.29
C LEU A 923 -43.64 -18.30 -42.18
N GLU A 924 -43.43 -18.81 -40.96
CA GLU A 924 -43.03 -20.19 -40.68
C GLU A 924 -44.21 -21.16 -40.92
N GLY A 925 -45.44 -20.76 -40.57
CA GLY A 925 -46.67 -21.48 -40.90
C GLY A 925 -46.90 -21.60 -42.41
N MET A 926 -46.78 -20.49 -43.15
CA MET A 926 -46.86 -20.48 -44.62
C MET A 926 -45.71 -21.25 -45.27
N SER A 927 -44.49 -21.18 -44.72
CA SER A 927 -43.35 -21.99 -45.18
C SER A 927 -43.61 -23.49 -45.00
N GLY A 928 -44.21 -23.89 -43.87
CA GLY A 928 -44.61 -25.28 -43.62
C GLY A 928 -45.68 -25.76 -44.60
N MET A 929 -46.69 -24.93 -44.90
CA MET A 929 -47.70 -25.25 -45.92
C MET A 929 -47.07 -25.36 -47.31
N GLN A 930 -46.19 -24.42 -47.70
CA GLN A 930 -45.46 -24.50 -48.97
C GLN A 930 -44.59 -25.74 -49.07
N GLN A 931 -43.91 -26.13 -47.99
CA GLN A 931 -43.11 -27.36 -47.95
C GLN A 931 -43.96 -28.61 -48.18
N ASN A 932 -45.15 -28.67 -47.59
CA ASN A 932 -46.10 -29.76 -47.83
C ASN A 932 -46.58 -29.79 -49.29
N ILE A 933 -46.89 -28.63 -49.87
CA ILE A 933 -47.28 -28.52 -51.29
C ILE A 933 -46.12 -28.98 -52.19
N ASN A 934 -44.88 -28.61 -51.90
CA ASN A 934 -43.70 -29.03 -52.66
C ASN A 934 -43.52 -30.55 -52.61
N GLN A 935 -43.64 -31.16 -51.42
CA GLN A 935 -43.54 -32.62 -51.25
C GLN A 935 -44.66 -33.36 -51.98
N ALA A 936 -45.90 -32.88 -51.88
CA ALA A 936 -47.05 -33.46 -52.57
C ALA A 936 -46.94 -33.30 -54.10
N SER A 937 -46.39 -32.19 -54.59
CA SER A 937 -46.17 -31.93 -56.01
C SER A 937 -45.08 -32.82 -56.61
N GLN A 938 -43.98 -33.07 -55.87
CA GLN A 938 -42.93 -34.00 -56.29
C GLN A 938 -43.45 -35.44 -56.44
N GLY A 939 -44.42 -35.85 -55.61
CA GLY A 939 -45.09 -37.16 -55.71
C GLY A 939 -46.00 -37.32 -56.93
N LEU A 940 -46.35 -36.22 -57.62
CA LEU A 940 -47.21 -36.20 -58.81
C LEU A 940 -46.43 -36.09 -60.13
N MET A 941 -45.10 -36.07 -60.09
CA MET A 941 -44.28 -36.05 -61.30
C MET A 941 -44.35 -37.37 -62.07
N PRO A 942 -44.54 -37.34 -63.40
CA PRO A 942 -44.39 -38.53 -64.23
C PRO A 942 -42.93 -38.99 -64.22
N MET A 943 -42.70 -40.30 -64.00
CA MET A 943 -41.36 -40.89 -64.11
C MET A 943 -40.80 -40.72 -65.53
N PRO A 944 -39.51 -40.38 -65.71
CA PRO A 944 -38.92 -40.19 -67.02
C PRO A 944 -38.89 -41.52 -67.79
N GLY A 945 -39.73 -41.65 -68.83
CA GLY A 945 -39.76 -42.83 -69.70
C GLY A 945 -41.15 -43.40 -70.03
N GLY A 946 -42.24 -42.85 -69.47
CA GLY A 946 -43.61 -43.22 -69.83
C GLY A 946 -44.16 -42.40 -71.00
N GLU A 947 -44.72 -43.07 -72.02
CA GLU A 947 -45.35 -42.46 -73.19
C GLU A 947 -46.49 -41.49 -72.84
N GLN A 948 -46.72 -40.54 -73.76
CA GLN A 948 -47.72 -39.47 -73.74
C GLN A 948 -49.14 -39.98 -73.44
N GLY A 949 -49.53 -39.92 -72.18
CA GLY A 949 -50.92 -39.99 -71.73
C GLY A 949 -51.10 -39.00 -70.59
N GLY A 950 -51.96 -37.99 -70.78
CA GLY A 950 -52.16 -36.91 -69.80
C GLY A 950 -52.52 -37.44 -68.40
N LEU A 951 -52.25 -36.60 -67.39
CA LEU A 951 -52.55 -36.86 -65.96
C LEU A 951 -53.90 -37.58 -65.76
N SER A 952 -53.91 -38.65 -64.95
CA SER A 952 -55.12 -39.39 -64.58
C SER A 952 -56.14 -38.46 -63.90
N GLN A 953 -57.43 -38.80 -63.95
CA GLN A 953 -58.48 -37.96 -63.36
C GLN A 953 -58.29 -37.77 -61.85
N GLU A 954 -57.79 -38.79 -61.15
CA GLU A 954 -57.36 -38.73 -59.74
C GLU A 954 -56.21 -37.73 -59.55
N ALA A 955 -55.17 -37.81 -60.37
CA ALA A 955 -54.00 -36.92 -60.31
C ALA A 955 -54.37 -35.46 -60.63
N ARG A 956 -55.29 -35.23 -61.58
CA ARG A 956 -55.84 -33.89 -61.87
C ARG A 956 -56.65 -33.33 -60.70
N SER A 957 -57.43 -34.17 -60.02
CA SER A 957 -58.18 -33.75 -58.82
C SER A 957 -57.26 -33.37 -57.66
N GLN A 958 -56.18 -34.13 -57.46
CA GLN A 958 -55.15 -33.82 -56.46
C GLN A 958 -54.38 -32.56 -56.85
N MET A 959 -54.08 -32.37 -58.13
CA MET A 959 -53.44 -31.16 -58.64
C MET A 959 -54.33 -29.91 -58.47
N ALA A 960 -55.64 -30.02 -58.69
CA ALA A 960 -56.57 -28.92 -58.45
C ALA A 960 -56.66 -28.54 -56.97
N ARG A 961 -56.56 -29.52 -56.06
CA ARG A 961 -56.47 -29.26 -54.61
C ARG A 961 -55.16 -28.58 -54.24
N LEU A 962 -54.03 -29.06 -54.75
CA LEU A 962 -52.73 -28.43 -54.54
C LEU A 962 -52.67 -27.01 -55.11
N ALA A 963 -53.32 -26.76 -56.24
CA ALA A 963 -53.44 -25.42 -56.80
C ALA A 963 -54.27 -24.48 -55.91
N ALA A 964 -55.32 -24.99 -55.27
CA ALA A 964 -56.12 -24.23 -54.30
C ALA A 964 -55.35 -23.98 -53.00
N GLU A 965 -54.58 -24.96 -52.52
CA GLU A 965 -53.68 -24.80 -51.37
C GLU A 965 -52.57 -23.78 -51.67
N GLN A 966 -51.98 -23.82 -52.87
CA GLN A 966 -50.98 -22.87 -53.34
C GLN A 966 -51.55 -21.45 -53.45
N GLU A 967 -52.80 -21.30 -53.89
CA GLU A 967 -53.52 -20.03 -53.93
C GLU A 967 -53.80 -19.49 -52.52
N ALA A 968 -54.15 -20.37 -51.56
CA ALA A 968 -54.36 -19.97 -50.17
C ALA A 968 -53.07 -19.47 -49.52
N VAL A 969 -51.93 -20.15 -49.78
CA VAL A 969 -50.61 -19.68 -49.33
C VAL A 969 -50.25 -18.34 -49.98
N ARG A 970 -50.55 -18.16 -51.28
CA ARG A 970 -50.33 -16.87 -51.98
C ARG A 970 -51.15 -15.74 -51.37
N GLN A 971 -52.43 -15.96 -51.10
CA GLN A 971 -53.32 -14.96 -50.47
C GLN A 971 -52.84 -14.61 -49.06
N GLY A 972 -52.45 -15.62 -48.27
CA GLY A 972 -51.83 -15.39 -46.96
C GLY A 972 -50.56 -14.54 -47.06
N MET A 973 -49.73 -14.77 -48.08
CA MET A 973 -48.50 -14.01 -48.32
C MET A 973 -48.77 -12.59 -48.83
N GLU A 974 -49.85 -12.38 -49.57
CA GLU A 974 -50.31 -11.06 -50.02
C GLU A 974 -50.87 -10.23 -48.85
N GLU A 975 -51.67 -10.85 -47.98
CA GLU A 975 -52.13 -10.23 -46.72
C GLU A 975 -50.96 -9.92 -45.78
N PHE A 976 -49.99 -10.83 -45.68
CA PHE A 976 -48.74 -10.62 -44.95
C PHE A 976 -47.97 -9.41 -45.49
N ASN A 977 -47.84 -9.30 -46.82
CA ASN A 977 -47.18 -8.17 -47.46
C ASN A 977 -47.96 -6.85 -47.29
N GLN A 978 -49.29 -6.86 -47.29
CA GLN A 978 -50.09 -5.66 -46.99
C GLN A 978 -49.97 -5.24 -45.52
N LYS A 979 -49.91 -6.21 -44.61
CA LYS A 979 -49.82 -5.98 -43.15
C LYS A 979 -48.42 -5.49 -42.73
N TYR A 980 -47.36 -5.92 -43.43
CA TYR A 980 -45.97 -5.69 -43.00
C TYR A 980 -45.03 -5.06 -44.06
N GLY A 981 -45.47 -4.87 -45.30
CA GLY A 981 -44.65 -4.46 -46.46
C GLY A 981 -44.22 -2.99 -46.50
N GLY A 982 -44.69 -2.16 -45.55
CA GLY A 982 -44.29 -0.75 -45.43
C GLY A 982 -42.87 -0.51 -44.89
N ARG A 983 -42.10 -1.57 -44.58
CA ARG A 983 -40.70 -1.49 -44.16
C ARG A 983 -39.77 -1.44 -45.37
N SER A 984 -38.91 -0.42 -45.44
CA SER A 984 -37.96 -0.14 -46.54
C SER A 984 -37.06 -1.31 -46.95
N ASP A 985 -36.89 -2.31 -46.07
CA ASP A 985 -35.92 -3.39 -46.22
C ASP A 985 -36.55 -4.71 -46.73
N LEU A 986 -37.89 -4.79 -46.68
CA LEU A 986 -38.71 -5.91 -47.19
C LEU A 986 -39.48 -5.54 -48.46
N ALA A 987 -39.66 -4.24 -48.73
CA ALA A 987 -40.33 -3.70 -49.90
C ALA A 987 -39.62 -4.14 -51.20
N GLY A 988 -40.38 -4.73 -52.13
CA GLY A 988 -39.91 -5.25 -53.42
C GLY A 988 -39.49 -6.72 -53.44
N LYS A 989 -39.06 -7.33 -52.31
CA LYS A 989 -38.67 -8.76 -52.27
C LYS A 989 -39.86 -9.71 -52.06
N LEU A 990 -40.92 -9.23 -51.39
CA LEU A 990 -42.12 -10.01 -51.09
C LEU A 990 -43.16 -9.94 -52.22
N ASP A 991 -43.22 -8.83 -52.97
CA ASP A 991 -44.08 -8.69 -54.16
C ASP A 991 -43.71 -9.71 -55.26
N ASP A 992 -42.40 -9.86 -55.52
CA ASP A 992 -41.87 -10.87 -56.44
C ASP A 992 -42.27 -12.30 -56.03
N LEU A 993 -42.36 -12.55 -54.72
CA LEU A 993 -42.66 -13.87 -54.16
C LEU A 993 -44.15 -14.20 -54.32
N VAL A 994 -45.04 -13.22 -54.09
CA VAL A 994 -46.49 -13.34 -54.37
C VAL A 994 -46.74 -13.57 -55.87
N GLN A 995 -45.99 -12.90 -56.75
CA GLN A 995 -46.11 -13.11 -58.20
C GLN A 995 -45.62 -14.50 -58.65
N GLU A 996 -44.53 -15.01 -58.07
CA GLU A 996 -44.05 -16.36 -58.38
C GLU A 996 -45.01 -17.43 -57.86
N MET A 997 -45.61 -17.24 -56.68
CA MET A 997 -46.68 -18.10 -56.15
C MET A 997 -47.93 -18.10 -57.05
N GLN A 998 -48.30 -16.95 -57.62
CA GLN A 998 -49.39 -16.86 -58.60
C GLN A 998 -49.11 -17.72 -59.83
N LYS A 999 -47.91 -17.61 -60.42
CA LYS A 999 -47.52 -18.40 -61.59
C LYS A 999 -47.54 -19.90 -61.31
N VAL A 1000 -47.11 -20.33 -60.12
CA VAL A 1000 -47.18 -21.74 -59.73
C VAL A 1000 -48.64 -22.20 -59.59
N ALA A 1001 -49.50 -21.42 -58.93
CA ALA A 1001 -50.92 -21.74 -58.79
C ALA A 1001 -51.62 -21.84 -60.17
N ASP A 1002 -51.30 -20.93 -61.10
CA ASP A 1002 -51.88 -20.93 -62.45
C ASP A 1002 -51.34 -22.09 -63.31
N ASN A 1003 -50.05 -22.41 -63.22
CA ASN A 1003 -49.47 -23.59 -63.87
C ASN A 1003 -50.14 -24.88 -63.37
N MET A 1004 -50.39 -25.00 -62.07
CA MET A 1004 -51.10 -26.15 -61.49
C MET A 1004 -52.57 -26.21 -61.92
N LYS A 1005 -53.30 -25.08 -61.96
CA LYS A 1005 -54.68 -25.01 -62.48
C LYS A 1005 -54.75 -25.43 -63.95
N ASN A 1006 -53.72 -25.12 -64.73
CA ASN A 1006 -53.62 -25.46 -66.14
C ASN A 1006 -53.04 -26.88 -66.40
N ASN A 1007 -52.87 -27.70 -65.35
CA ASN A 1007 -52.30 -29.04 -65.40
C ASN A 1007 -50.83 -29.11 -65.89
N GLN A 1008 -50.06 -28.05 -65.68
CA GLN A 1008 -48.66 -27.92 -66.06
C GLN A 1008 -47.77 -28.03 -64.80
N LEU A 1009 -47.49 -29.25 -64.36
CA LEU A 1009 -46.53 -29.52 -63.29
C LEU A 1009 -45.23 -30.07 -63.88
N ASP A 1010 -44.47 -29.18 -64.50
CA ASP A 1010 -43.17 -29.50 -65.08
C ASP A 1010 -42.02 -29.22 -64.09
N ARG A 1011 -40.80 -29.60 -64.49
CA ARG A 1011 -39.60 -29.38 -63.68
C ARG A 1011 -39.39 -27.89 -63.34
N GLN A 1012 -39.76 -26.97 -64.23
CA GLN A 1012 -39.64 -25.53 -63.98
C GLN A 1012 -40.60 -25.06 -62.88
N THR A 1013 -41.82 -25.60 -62.83
CA THR A 1013 -42.82 -25.26 -61.81
C THR A 1013 -42.39 -25.76 -60.42
N ILE A 1014 -41.80 -26.96 -60.33
CA ILE A 1014 -41.23 -27.50 -59.08
C ILE A 1014 -40.00 -26.69 -58.63
N GLU A 1015 -39.11 -26.32 -59.55
CA GLU A 1015 -37.96 -25.47 -59.22
C GLU A 1015 -38.39 -24.07 -58.73
N ARG A 1016 -39.51 -23.52 -59.26
CA ARG A 1016 -40.11 -22.28 -58.73
C ARG A 1016 -40.66 -22.47 -57.32
N GLN A 1017 -41.35 -23.58 -57.06
CA GLN A 1017 -41.85 -23.95 -55.73
C GLN A 1017 -40.74 -24.07 -54.67
N GLU A 1018 -39.61 -24.69 -55.02
CA GLU A 1018 -38.45 -24.80 -54.13
C GLU A 1018 -37.79 -23.44 -53.87
N LYS A 1019 -37.69 -22.59 -54.90
CA LYS A 1019 -37.20 -21.20 -54.75
C LYS A 1019 -38.12 -20.36 -53.88
N ILE A 1020 -39.44 -20.50 -54.00
CA ILE A 1020 -40.42 -19.83 -53.17
C ILE A 1020 -40.20 -20.21 -51.69
N LEU A 1021 -40.08 -21.50 -51.40
CA LEU A 1021 -39.80 -22.00 -50.04
C LEU A 1021 -38.46 -21.49 -49.51
N ALA A 1022 -37.38 -21.57 -50.28
CA ALA A 1022 -36.05 -21.09 -49.88
C ALA A 1022 -36.05 -19.59 -49.58
N ARG A 1023 -36.78 -18.79 -50.38
CA ARG A 1023 -36.93 -17.35 -50.15
C ARG A 1023 -37.72 -17.06 -48.88
N MET A 1024 -38.80 -17.79 -48.61
CA MET A 1024 -39.53 -17.65 -47.34
C MET A 1024 -38.65 -17.99 -46.13
N LEU A 1025 -37.92 -19.12 -46.17
CA LEU A 1025 -37.00 -19.48 -45.10
C LEU A 1025 -35.89 -18.44 -44.90
N SER A 1026 -35.36 -17.87 -45.99
CA SER A 1026 -34.34 -16.81 -45.92
C SER A 1026 -34.89 -15.50 -45.35
N ALA A 1027 -36.13 -15.13 -45.68
CA ALA A 1027 -36.80 -13.98 -45.09
C ALA A 1027 -37.00 -14.18 -43.57
N GLY A 1028 -37.33 -15.40 -43.14
CA GLY A 1028 -37.37 -15.78 -41.73
C GLY A 1028 -36.00 -15.65 -41.03
N HIS A 1029 -34.91 -16.04 -41.69
CA HIS A 1029 -33.55 -15.88 -41.15
C HIS A 1029 -33.11 -14.41 -41.05
N SER A 1030 -33.39 -13.59 -42.06
CA SER A 1030 -33.05 -12.15 -42.03
C SER A 1030 -33.80 -11.39 -40.94
N LEU A 1031 -35.04 -11.78 -40.65
CA LEU A 1031 -35.79 -11.26 -39.49
C LEU A 1031 -35.10 -11.63 -38.17
N LYS A 1032 -34.59 -12.86 -38.06
CA LYS A 1032 -33.88 -13.38 -36.86
C LYS A 1032 -32.53 -12.72 -36.58
N GLU A 1033 -31.79 -12.34 -37.63
CA GLU A 1033 -30.49 -11.67 -37.52
C GLU A 1033 -30.62 -10.18 -37.17
N GLN A 1034 -31.67 -9.48 -37.61
CA GLN A 1034 -31.90 -8.08 -37.23
C GLN A 1034 -32.32 -7.91 -35.77
N ASP A 1035 -33.07 -8.87 -35.19
CA ASP A 1035 -33.44 -8.87 -33.77
C ASP A 1035 -32.24 -9.00 -32.81
N THR A 1036 -31.03 -9.25 -33.34
CA THR A 1036 -29.78 -9.28 -32.57
C THR A 1036 -28.86 -8.07 -32.79
N SER A 1037 -29.27 -7.08 -33.59
CA SER A 1037 -28.50 -5.86 -33.82
C SER A 1037 -29.00 -4.71 -32.92
N PRO A 1038 -28.13 -4.03 -32.15
CA PRO A 1038 -28.55 -2.95 -31.26
C PRO A 1038 -29.05 -1.74 -32.07
N GLN A 1039 -30.35 -1.50 -32.09
CA GLN A 1039 -30.91 -0.26 -32.64
C GLN A 1039 -30.49 0.93 -31.78
N ARG A 1040 -29.75 1.86 -32.40
CA ARG A 1040 -29.37 3.14 -31.79
C ARG A 1040 -30.62 4.03 -31.70
N GLN A 1041 -31.11 4.32 -30.49
CA GLN A 1041 -32.08 5.40 -30.28
C GLN A 1041 -31.37 6.74 -30.49
N ALA A 1042 -31.75 7.48 -31.53
CA ALA A 1042 -31.33 8.86 -31.71
C ALA A 1042 -32.27 9.78 -30.93
N GLN A 1043 -31.80 10.36 -29.84
CA GLN A 1043 -32.41 11.57 -29.29
C GLN A 1043 -31.97 12.76 -30.16
N PRO A 1044 -32.87 13.74 -30.45
CA PRO A 1044 -32.47 14.95 -31.15
C PRO A 1044 -31.38 15.66 -30.34
N GLY A 1045 -30.28 15.99 -31.03
CA GLY A 1045 -29.14 16.65 -30.41
C GLY A 1045 -29.55 17.97 -29.77
N ARG A 1046 -29.44 18.05 -28.43
CA ARG A 1046 -29.19 19.33 -27.78
C ARG A 1046 -27.72 19.65 -28.02
N ASP A 1047 -27.45 20.85 -28.52
CA ASP A 1047 -26.09 21.38 -28.66
C ASP A 1047 -25.34 21.22 -27.33
N GLN A 1048 -24.47 20.21 -27.28
CA GLN A 1048 -23.48 20.07 -26.21
C GLN A 1048 -22.28 20.92 -26.63
N THR A 1049 -22.23 22.15 -26.14
CA THR A 1049 -20.98 22.90 -26.07
C THR A 1049 -19.94 22.08 -25.28
N PRO A 1050 -18.66 22.05 -25.70
CA PRO A 1050 -17.61 21.37 -24.96
C PRO A 1050 -17.54 21.90 -23.53
N ASP A 1051 -17.53 21.00 -22.54
CA ASP A 1051 -17.33 21.34 -21.14
C ASP A 1051 -16.00 22.11 -20.99
N ARG A 1052 -16.10 23.43 -20.86
CA ARG A 1052 -15.10 24.22 -20.16
C ARG A 1052 -15.23 23.87 -18.68
N PRO A 1053 -14.11 23.73 -17.93
CA PRO A 1053 -14.18 23.56 -16.49
C PRO A 1053 -15.07 24.67 -15.90
N ALA A 1054 -16.12 24.26 -15.20
CA ALA A 1054 -17.15 25.14 -14.70
C ALA A 1054 -16.52 26.29 -13.89
N GLN A 1055 -16.75 27.53 -14.34
CA GLN A 1055 -16.64 28.67 -13.45
C GLN A 1055 -17.74 28.55 -12.38
N PRO A 1056 -17.43 28.78 -11.09
CA PRO A 1056 -18.39 28.61 -10.02
C PRO A 1056 -19.55 29.61 -10.22
N ASN A 1057 -20.74 29.07 -10.47
CA ASN A 1057 -21.95 29.85 -10.64
C ASN A 1057 -22.36 30.39 -9.26
N LYS A 1058 -22.41 31.72 -9.13
CA LYS A 1058 -22.87 32.44 -7.95
C LYS A 1058 -24.40 32.32 -7.87
N GLY A 1059 -24.90 31.32 -7.17
CA GLY A 1059 -26.33 31.16 -6.93
C GLY A 1059 -26.61 29.98 -6.02
N ASP A 1060 -26.89 30.30 -4.76
CA ASP A 1060 -27.13 29.43 -3.59
C ASP A 1060 -25.92 28.61 -3.07
N PRO A 1061 -25.37 29.01 -1.91
CA PRO A 1061 -24.27 28.28 -1.31
C PRO A 1061 -24.75 27.02 -0.54
N ALA A 1062 -24.02 25.92 -0.71
CA ALA A 1062 -24.28 24.58 -0.18
C ALA A 1062 -24.36 24.44 1.36
N TRP A 1063 -24.30 25.52 2.13
CA TRP A 1063 -24.32 25.49 3.60
C TRP A 1063 -25.72 25.46 4.23
N LYS A 1064 -26.80 25.63 3.45
CA LYS A 1064 -28.18 25.55 3.98
C LYS A 1064 -28.64 24.15 4.38
N ASN A 1065 -27.93 23.09 3.95
CA ASN A 1065 -28.30 21.69 4.20
C ASN A 1065 -27.35 20.96 5.18
N LEU A 1066 -26.54 21.68 5.95
CA LEU A 1066 -25.69 21.06 6.98
C LEU A 1066 -26.51 20.78 8.26
N PRO A 1067 -26.42 19.57 8.84
CA PRO A 1067 -27.07 19.25 10.11
C PRO A 1067 -26.61 20.20 11.23
N ASP A 1068 -27.52 20.60 12.12
CA ASP A 1068 -27.21 21.44 13.28
C ASP A 1068 -26.31 20.67 14.26
N TRP A 1069 -25.00 20.83 14.09
CA TRP A 1069 -23.96 20.12 14.84
C TRP A 1069 -24.04 20.37 16.36
N ARG A 1070 -24.75 21.42 16.80
CA ARG A 1070 -24.96 21.75 18.22
C ARG A 1070 -25.83 20.72 18.95
N ASN A 1071 -26.64 19.96 18.21
CA ASN A 1071 -27.58 18.96 18.74
C ASN A 1071 -27.07 17.50 18.63
N GLN A 1072 -25.82 17.29 18.21
CA GLN A 1072 -25.21 15.96 18.16
C GLN A 1072 -24.21 15.76 19.32
N PRO A 1073 -24.06 14.53 19.85
CA PRO A 1073 -23.29 14.26 21.06
C PRO A 1073 -21.79 14.17 20.74
N TYR A 1074 -21.13 15.33 20.60
CA TYR A 1074 -19.68 15.39 20.44
C TYR A 1074 -18.96 15.57 21.80
N PRO A 1075 -17.76 14.98 21.98
CA PRO A 1075 -16.93 15.23 23.17
C PRO A 1075 -16.56 16.71 23.30
N LEU A 1076 -16.50 17.22 24.54
CA LEU A 1076 -16.35 18.67 24.85
C LEU A 1076 -15.14 19.32 24.17
N GLU A 1077 -14.06 18.56 23.98
CA GLU A 1077 -12.79 19.00 23.39
C GLU A 1077 -12.91 19.39 21.91
N TYR A 1078 -13.90 18.87 21.19
CA TYR A 1078 -14.10 19.15 19.76
C TYR A 1078 -15.08 20.29 19.48
N ARG A 1079 -15.77 20.81 20.51
CA ARG A 1079 -16.76 21.88 20.35
C ARG A 1079 -16.13 23.20 19.95
N GLU A 1080 -15.02 23.59 20.57
CA GLU A 1080 -14.26 24.81 20.22
C GLU A 1080 -13.64 24.74 18.82
N LEU A 1081 -13.20 23.56 18.39
CA LEU A 1081 -12.63 23.35 17.05
C LEU A 1081 -13.71 23.44 15.96
N LEU A 1082 -14.89 22.88 16.21
CA LEU A 1082 -16.05 23.00 15.32
C LEU A 1082 -16.53 24.46 15.27
N GLU A 1083 -16.58 25.15 16.40
CA GLU A 1083 -16.99 26.56 16.46
C GLU A 1083 -16.04 27.46 15.66
N LYS A 1084 -14.72 27.31 15.85
CA LYS A 1084 -13.71 28.01 15.05
C LYS A 1084 -13.75 27.65 13.57
N TYR A 1085 -14.05 26.40 13.23
CA TYR A 1085 -14.18 25.95 11.84
C TYR A 1085 -15.38 26.61 11.15
N TYR A 1086 -16.52 26.71 11.83
CA TYR A 1086 -17.72 27.38 11.30
C TYR A 1086 -17.61 28.92 11.31
N GLU A 1087 -16.91 29.54 12.27
CA GLU A 1087 -16.56 30.97 12.23
C GLU A 1087 -15.63 31.28 11.04
N SER A 1088 -14.68 30.39 10.74
CA SER A 1088 -13.76 30.56 9.60
C SER A 1088 -14.44 30.45 8.23
N LEU A 1089 -15.64 29.86 8.19
CA LEU A 1089 -16.50 29.79 7.01
C LEU A 1089 -17.42 31.02 6.85
N GLY A 1090 -17.28 32.05 7.70
CA GLY A 1090 -17.92 33.35 7.52
C GLY A 1090 -19.37 33.42 8.03
N ARG A 1091 -19.59 33.01 9.28
CA ARG A 1091 -20.73 33.47 10.09
C ARG A 1091 -20.24 34.35 11.22
#